data_AF-A0AAV8WHT1-F1
#
_entry.id   AF-A0AAV8WHT1-F1
#
_cell.length_a   1.000
_cell.length_b   1.000
_cell.length_c   1.000
_cell.angle_alpha   90.00
_cell.angle_beta   90.00
_cell.angle_gamma   90.00
#
_symmetry.space_group_name_H-M   'P 1'
#
loop_
_entity.id
_entity.type
_entity.pdbx_description
1 polymer ?
#
loop_
_entity_poly.entity_id
_entity_poly.type
_entity_poly.pdbx_seq_one_letter_code
_entity_poly.pdbx_strand_id
1 'polypeptide(L)'
;MGEPMLHVNIVLENKVVSVPFNNKTTAEDVCIYVCKQLGIGTLARHLFALRIPGKSVYLMPAATFGEKSCNLDFRIRFKVASINKLQKIDINAYNYYFHQARNDVLDNKLSEIVYDKYKREIVGLGVTEMYRVMIEKDLPRESVINEYKRYIPKEVLKRHQFFIKKPIHDMLGKLQKSGHDALYVKAEYLRQLQIIAPEYLSEFYKAVIDQNGVTCSVIIKLSPYNTPEPGLKYCMDSKKEVQSLQSHKFPQQWILICTVEELGFISIRNDGTIEISRKNGIPFYLKFHTIPVMYSFISLLDGYYRLTCKWTFNICKEVITPSLQKLYAMKCHGPVGGEFSYAKLEMKRGNRAGCFILRESESKYNNYYIDVCMKEGLKPKTFKLEKITGDEFIFDDDMTTYKSIHQLMMAYNDPNGNIFLQECLPPSEYDVSPLLLCKNENILGDSLTDSSDVNVIMPASPMCINYKNLQVYKGQKREGLGGITMVFRSMWKVTKGKKIEVAIKMLKQESSDQYLKDFLTLAGQWAFLQSSALVKLYGIAFTSNISLVLEYFRLGPLDQYLLRNRGIMKTVDLIEAASNLATALWHLAENELVHGNIRCRKLLVSAHDENSFIVKLSDPGVFTTYTPADIHNDC
;
A
#
# COMPACT_ATOMS: atom_id res chain seq x y z
N MET A 1 -3.23 -13.01 -45.50
CA MET A 1 -4.06 -12.96 -44.27
C MET A 1 -3.47 -11.86 -43.40
N GLY A 2 -4.28 -10.93 -42.88
CA GLY A 2 -3.77 -9.84 -42.05
C GLY A 2 -3.20 -10.36 -40.72
N GLU A 3 -2.28 -9.61 -40.12
CA GLU A 3 -1.78 -9.93 -38.77
C GLU A 3 -2.96 -9.97 -37.77
N PRO A 4 -2.97 -10.94 -36.83
CA PRO A 4 -4.05 -11.04 -35.87
C PRO A 4 -4.03 -9.83 -34.92
N MET A 5 -5.20 -9.27 -34.67
CA MET A 5 -5.40 -8.04 -33.88
C MET A 5 -6.29 -8.31 -32.67
N LEU A 6 -5.90 -7.79 -31.51
CA LEU A 6 -6.77 -7.66 -30.33
C LEU A 6 -7.50 -6.32 -30.40
N HIS A 7 -8.76 -6.32 -29.99
CA HIS A 7 -9.57 -5.11 -29.91
C HIS A 7 -9.73 -4.72 -28.45
N VAL A 8 -9.09 -3.61 -28.06
CA VAL A 8 -9.05 -3.16 -26.68
C VAL A 8 -9.93 -1.93 -26.51
N ASN A 9 -11.07 -2.11 -25.84
CA ASN A 9 -11.97 -1.02 -25.45
C ASN A 9 -11.29 -0.15 -24.40
N ILE A 10 -11.19 1.15 -24.65
CA ILE A 10 -10.74 2.13 -23.67
C ILE A 10 -11.92 2.97 -23.17
N VAL A 11 -11.78 3.60 -22.00
CA VAL A 11 -12.87 4.39 -21.38
C VAL A 11 -13.07 5.77 -22.00
N LEU A 12 -12.21 6.17 -22.94
CA LEU A 12 -12.31 7.43 -23.67
C LEU A 12 -13.29 7.26 -24.86
N GLU A 13 -14.17 8.26 -25.07
CA GLU A 13 -15.31 8.29 -26.01
C GLU A 13 -15.24 7.28 -27.19
N ASN A 14 -15.88 6.11 -27.03
CA ASN A 14 -16.06 5.06 -28.05
C ASN A 14 -14.79 4.66 -28.82
N LYS A 15 -13.62 4.73 -28.18
CA LYS A 15 -12.36 4.34 -28.80
C LYS A 15 -12.05 2.87 -28.53
N VAL A 16 -11.68 2.17 -29.60
CA VAL A 16 -11.09 0.83 -29.57
C VAL A 16 -9.68 0.94 -30.11
N VAL A 17 -8.71 0.42 -29.38
CA VAL A 17 -7.32 0.32 -29.83
C VAL A 17 -7.10 -1.07 -30.39
N SER A 18 -6.71 -1.16 -31.67
CA SER A 18 -6.28 -2.40 -32.29
C SER A 18 -4.82 -2.66 -31.95
N VAL A 19 -4.53 -3.81 -31.34
CA VAL A 19 -3.19 -4.18 -30.89
C VAL A 19 -2.73 -5.43 -31.65
N PRO A 20 -1.63 -5.35 -32.43
CA PRO A 20 -1.08 -6.53 -33.09
C PRO A 20 -0.51 -7.49 -32.04
N PHE A 21 -0.71 -8.79 -32.24
CA PHE A 21 -0.26 -9.79 -31.28
C PHE A 21 0.21 -11.09 -31.93
N ASN A 22 0.94 -11.90 -31.16
CA ASN A 22 1.28 -13.27 -31.50
C ASN A 22 1.14 -14.17 -30.25
N ASN A 23 1.47 -15.45 -30.38
CA ASN A 23 1.35 -16.44 -29.29
C ASN A 23 2.26 -16.17 -28.08
N LYS A 24 3.24 -15.26 -28.19
CA LYS A 24 4.12 -14.82 -27.10
C LYS A 24 3.70 -13.46 -26.50
N THR A 25 2.79 -12.74 -27.14
CA THR A 25 2.29 -11.45 -26.62
C THR A 25 1.54 -11.68 -25.33
N THR A 26 2.00 -11.05 -24.25
CA THR A 26 1.37 -11.13 -22.94
C THR A 26 0.33 -10.03 -22.74
N ALA A 27 -0.57 -10.22 -21.78
CA ALA A 27 -1.53 -9.19 -21.37
C ALA A 27 -0.83 -7.90 -20.92
N GLU A 28 0.34 -8.01 -20.28
CA GLU A 28 1.15 -6.84 -19.92
C GLU A 28 1.71 -6.11 -21.15
N ASP A 29 2.17 -6.83 -22.18
CA ASP A 29 2.66 -6.19 -23.42
C ASP A 29 1.54 -5.39 -24.10
N VAL A 30 0.30 -5.91 -24.09
CA VAL A 30 -0.88 -5.21 -24.58
C VAL A 30 -1.19 -3.97 -23.73
N CYS A 31 -1.11 -4.07 -22.40
CA CYS A 31 -1.25 -2.89 -21.52
C CYS A 31 -0.19 -1.83 -21.83
N ILE A 32 1.08 -2.21 -22.00
CA ILE A 32 2.17 -1.29 -22.33
C ILE A 32 1.92 -0.62 -23.69
N TYR A 33 1.47 -1.38 -24.68
CA TYR A 33 1.12 -0.84 -26.00
C TYR A 33 0.03 0.22 -25.91
N VAL A 34 -1.06 -0.07 -25.19
CA VAL A 34 -2.17 0.88 -25.01
C VAL A 34 -1.74 2.10 -24.20
N CYS A 35 -0.96 1.93 -23.12
CA CYS A 35 -0.40 3.05 -22.36
C CYS A 35 0.43 3.99 -23.24
N LYS A 36 1.28 3.46 -24.12
CA LYS A 36 2.07 4.26 -25.08
C LYS A 36 1.17 5.10 -25.99
N GLN A 37 0.11 4.51 -26.54
CA GLN A 37 -0.85 5.22 -27.40
C GLN A 37 -1.63 6.31 -26.65
N LEU A 38 -1.84 6.14 -25.34
CA LEU A 38 -2.51 7.09 -24.48
C LEU A 38 -1.58 8.13 -23.83
N GLY A 39 -0.26 8.06 -24.09
CA GLY A 39 0.72 8.93 -23.44
C GLY A 39 0.86 8.71 -21.93
N ILE A 40 0.49 7.52 -21.44
CA ILE A 40 0.64 7.14 -20.03
C ILE A 40 2.08 6.68 -19.81
N GLY A 41 2.78 7.30 -18.86
CA GLY A 41 4.17 7.06 -18.51
C GLY A 41 4.45 5.70 -17.89
N THR A 42 5.74 5.41 -17.73
CA THR A 42 6.24 4.11 -17.25
C THR A 42 5.92 3.85 -15.77
N LEU A 43 5.72 4.90 -14.98
CA LEU A 43 5.26 4.81 -13.59
C LEU A 43 3.80 4.35 -13.52
N ALA A 44 2.89 5.10 -14.14
CA ALA A 44 1.45 4.89 -13.98
C ALA A 44 0.91 3.66 -14.73
N ARG A 45 1.64 3.12 -15.72
CA ARG A 45 1.24 1.92 -16.48
C ARG A 45 0.91 0.72 -15.58
N HIS A 46 1.57 0.61 -14.43
CA HIS A 46 1.42 -0.51 -13.50
C HIS A 46 0.08 -0.51 -12.76
N LEU A 47 -0.71 0.56 -12.86
CA LEU A 47 -2.07 0.64 -12.32
C LEU A 47 -3.12 -0.04 -13.22
N PHE A 48 -2.75 -0.35 -14.47
CA PHE A 48 -3.67 -0.81 -15.50
C PHE A 48 -3.64 -2.33 -15.71
N ALA A 49 -4.77 -2.88 -16.11
CA ALA A 49 -4.92 -4.28 -16.48
C ALA A 49 -6.01 -4.47 -17.54
N LEU A 50 -6.03 -5.66 -18.14
CA LEU A 50 -7.06 -6.08 -19.11
C LEU A 50 -8.13 -6.89 -18.41
N ARG A 51 -9.39 -6.54 -18.67
CA ARG A 51 -10.57 -7.23 -18.17
C ARG A 51 -11.34 -7.86 -19.30
N ILE A 52 -11.89 -9.05 -19.07
CA ILE A 52 -12.79 -9.70 -20.02
C ILE A 52 -14.11 -8.90 -20.05
N PRO A 53 -14.57 -8.42 -21.23
CA PRO A 53 -15.77 -7.59 -21.32
C PRO A 53 -16.99 -8.29 -20.74
N GLY A 54 -17.81 -7.53 -20.01
CA GLY A 54 -19.03 -8.04 -19.36
C GLY A 54 -18.79 -8.98 -18.17
N LYS A 55 -17.54 -9.26 -17.81
CA LYS A 55 -17.17 -10.09 -16.64
C LYS A 55 -16.35 -9.28 -15.65
N SER A 56 -16.36 -9.71 -14.39
CA SER A 56 -15.50 -9.16 -13.33
C SER A 56 -14.15 -9.90 -13.25
N VAL A 57 -13.64 -10.38 -14.38
CA VAL A 57 -12.42 -11.21 -14.45
C VAL A 57 -11.35 -10.47 -15.22
N TYR A 58 -10.21 -10.24 -14.57
CA TYR A 58 -9.02 -9.65 -15.14
C TYR A 58 -8.02 -10.73 -15.56
N LEU A 59 -7.27 -10.45 -16.62
CA LEU A 59 -6.18 -11.31 -17.06
C LEU A 59 -4.96 -11.10 -16.15
N MET A 60 -4.28 -12.19 -15.79
CA MET A 60 -2.97 -12.09 -15.15
C MET A 60 -1.94 -11.49 -16.13
N PRO A 61 -0.88 -10.79 -15.65
CA PRO A 61 0.07 -10.10 -16.53
C PRO A 61 0.71 -10.98 -17.61
N ALA A 62 1.07 -12.22 -17.26
CA ALA A 62 1.68 -13.19 -18.17
C ALA A 62 0.68 -13.96 -19.05
N ALA A 63 -0.62 -13.69 -18.99
CA ALA A 63 -1.59 -14.37 -19.84
C ALA A 63 -1.30 -14.09 -21.32
N THR A 64 -1.29 -15.14 -22.16
CA THR A 64 -1.08 -15.04 -23.60
C THR A 64 -2.39 -15.26 -24.36
N PHE A 65 -2.38 -14.90 -25.64
CA PHE A 65 -3.55 -14.95 -26.51
C PHE A 65 -3.39 -16.06 -27.56
N GLY A 66 -4.46 -16.82 -27.78
CA GLY A 66 -4.55 -17.77 -28.89
C GLY A 66 -4.82 -17.07 -30.23
N GLU A 67 -4.88 -17.83 -31.33
CA GLU A 67 -4.99 -17.28 -32.70
C GLU A 67 -6.29 -16.50 -33.00
N LYS A 68 -7.29 -16.56 -32.10
CA LYS A 68 -8.56 -15.86 -32.28
C LYS A 68 -8.50 -14.47 -31.66
N SER A 69 -8.91 -13.46 -32.44
CA SER A 69 -9.15 -12.12 -31.93
C SER A 69 -10.17 -12.16 -30.78
N CYS A 70 -9.91 -11.38 -29.73
CA CYS A 70 -10.85 -11.20 -28.64
C CYS A 70 -10.96 -9.71 -28.26
N ASN A 71 -12.12 -9.35 -27.72
CA ASN A 71 -12.36 -8.01 -27.17
C ASN A 71 -11.93 -7.99 -25.71
N LEU A 72 -11.26 -6.91 -25.31
CA LEU A 72 -10.77 -6.71 -23.94
C LEU A 72 -11.10 -5.29 -23.47
N ASP A 73 -11.34 -5.10 -22.19
CA ASP A 73 -11.47 -3.76 -21.59
C ASP A 73 -10.13 -3.38 -20.94
N PHE A 74 -9.54 -2.25 -21.34
CA PHE A 74 -8.39 -1.67 -20.66
C PHE A 74 -8.85 -0.77 -19.51
N ARG A 75 -8.39 -1.05 -18.29
CA ARG A 75 -8.91 -0.39 -17.09
C ARG A 75 -7.82 -0.13 -16.07
N ILE A 76 -7.96 0.94 -15.31
CA ILE A 76 -7.27 1.07 -14.03
C ILE A 76 -7.88 0.03 -13.08
N ARG A 77 -7.02 -0.82 -12.54
CA ARG A 77 -7.38 -1.93 -11.65
C ARG A 77 -6.92 -1.64 -10.22
N PHE A 78 -5.71 -1.13 -10.06
CA PHE A 78 -5.12 -0.87 -8.74
C PHE A 78 -5.42 0.56 -8.31
N LYS A 79 -6.12 0.71 -7.19
CA LYS A 79 -6.49 2.01 -6.62
C LYS A 79 -5.26 2.62 -5.95
N VAL A 80 -4.87 3.81 -6.38
CA VAL A 80 -3.82 4.60 -5.71
C VAL A 80 -4.28 5.07 -4.33
N ALA A 81 -3.34 5.24 -3.40
CA ALA A 81 -3.67 5.75 -2.08
C ALA A 81 -4.09 7.24 -2.12
N SER A 82 -3.48 8.00 -3.03
CA SER A 82 -3.78 9.43 -3.23
C SER A 82 -4.01 9.73 -4.71
N ILE A 83 -5.24 10.11 -5.03
CA ILE A 83 -5.62 10.56 -6.38
C ILE A 83 -4.84 11.82 -6.77
N ASN A 84 -4.59 12.74 -5.82
CA ASN A 84 -3.79 13.94 -6.05
C ASN A 84 -2.33 13.60 -6.39
N LYS A 85 -1.77 12.53 -5.79
CA LYS A 85 -0.44 12.03 -6.14
C LYS A 85 -0.43 11.47 -7.56
N LEU A 86 -1.46 10.73 -7.95
CA LEU A 86 -1.59 10.24 -9.34
C LEU A 86 -1.62 11.40 -10.34
N GLN A 87 -2.34 12.49 -10.05
CA GLN A 87 -2.36 13.68 -10.91
C GLN A 87 -0.96 14.27 -11.15
N LYS A 88 -0.12 14.31 -10.10
CA LYS A 88 1.26 14.82 -10.19
C LYS A 88 2.20 13.86 -10.91
N ILE A 89 2.00 12.55 -10.73
CA ILE A 89 2.81 11.51 -11.37
C ILE A 89 2.50 11.43 -12.87
N ASP A 90 1.21 11.39 -13.22
CA ASP A 90 0.77 11.20 -14.60
C ASP A 90 -0.65 11.75 -14.81
N ILE A 91 -0.72 12.88 -15.51
CA ILE A 91 -1.98 13.56 -15.82
C ILE A 91 -2.89 12.74 -16.75
N ASN A 92 -2.33 11.92 -17.64
CA ASN A 92 -3.08 11.09 -18.57
C ASN A 92 -3.73 9.92 -17.85
N ALA A 93 -3.01 9.28 -16.93
CA ALA A 93 -3.56 8.25 -16.06
C ALA A 93 -4.64 8.80 -15.12
N TYR A 94 -4.43 9.99 -14.55
CA TYR A 94 -5.45 10.70 -13.77
C TYR A 94 -6.73 10.97 -14.57
N ASN A 95 -6.59 11.51 -15.79
CA ASN A 95 -7.73 11.73 -16.68
C ASN A 95 -8.44 10.41 -17.04
N TYR A 96 -7.67 9.34 -17.29
CA TYR A 96 -8.24 8.02 -17.55
C TYR A 96 -9.05 7.51 -16.34
N TYR A 97 -8.53 7.66 -15.13
CA TYR A 97 -9.22 7.31 -13.89
C TYR A 97 -10.55 8.05 -13.76
N PHE A 98 -10.53 9.37 -14.00
CA PHE A 98 -11.75 10.19 -14.02
C PHE A 98 -12.79 9.66 -15.02
N HIS A 99 -12.39 9.42 -16.27
CA HIS A 99 -13.31 8.92 -17.29
C HIS A 99 -13.86 7.52 -16.98
N GLN A 100 -13.03 6.65 -16.42
CA GLN A 100 -13.46 5.33 -15.96
C GLN A 100 -14.53 5.45 -14.87
N ALA A 101 -14.25 6.23 -13.83
CA ALA A 101 -15.16 6.48 -12.72
C ALA A 101 -16.49 7.09 -13.20
N ARG A 102 -16.40 8.12 -14.04
CA ARG A 102 -17.55 8.80 -14.63
C ARG A 102 -18.43 7.85 -15.45
N ASN A 103 -17.83 7.00 -16.29
CA ASN A 103 -18.58 6.03 -17.08
C ASN A 103 -19.25 4.97 -16.20
N ASP A 104 -18.57 4.50 -15.15
CA ASP A 104 -19.13 3.51 -14.23
C ASP A 104 -20.32 4.07 -13.44
N VAL A 105 -20.26 5.33 -13.00
CA VAL A 105 -21.39 6.03 -12.36
C VAL A 105 -22.57 6.17 -13.33
N LEU A 106 -22.31 6.64 -14.55
CA LEU A 106 -23.37 6.88 -15.55
C LEU A 106 -24.09 5.60 -15.98
N ASP A 107 -23.34 4.51 -16.15
CA ASP A 107 -23.88 3.21 -16.52
C ASP A 107 -24.49 2.43 -15.36
N ASN A 108 -24.52 3.01 -14.15
CA ASN A 108 -25.00 2.35 -12.93
C ASN A 108 -24.26 1.04 -12.64
N LYS A 109 -22.93 1.03 -12.82
CA LYS A 109 -22.05 -0.12 -12.54
C LYS A 109 -21.59 -0.20 -11.08
N LEU A 110 -21.92 0.80 -10.25
CA LEU A 110 -21.49 0.91 -8.86
C LEU A 110 -22.64 0.53 -7.92
N SER A 111 -22.69 -0.74 -7.52
CA SER A 111 -23.74 -1.28 -6.64
C SER A 111 -23.72 -0.71 -5.21
N GLU A 112 -22.63 -0.07 -4.79
CA GLU A 112 -22.50 0.56 -3.48
C GLU A 112 -23.24 1.89 -3.35
N ILE A 113 -23.54 2.56 -4.47
CA ILE A 113 -24.20 3.86 -4.45
C ILE A 113 -25.67 3.68 -4.12
N VAL A 114 -26.03 3.91 -2.85
CA VAL A 114 -27.42 3.88 -2.40
C VAL A 114 -28.13 5.15 -2.84
N TYR A 115 -28.93 5.03 -3.91
CA TYR A 115 -29.64 6.17 -4.52
C TYR A 115 -30.44 6.99 -3.51
N ASP A 116 -31.23 6.34 -2.64
CA ASP A 116 -32.13 7.01 -1.70
C ASP A 116 -31.36 7.83 -0.64
N LYS A 117 -30.10 7.47 -0.38
CA LYS A 117 -29.21 8.20 0.54
C LYS A 117 -28.48 9.34 -0.15
N TYR A 118 -28.01 9.14 -1.38
CA TYR A 118 -27.08 10.05 -2.08
C TYR A 118 -27.68 10.73 -3.31
N LYS A 119 -29.00 10.85 -3.37
CA LYS A 119 -29.70 11.41 -4.54
C LYS A 119 -29.13 12.76 -4.99
N ARG A 120 -28.87 13.69 -4.06
CA ARG A 120 -28.42 15.05 -4.40
C ARG A 120 -27.00 15.02 -4.97
N GLU A 121 -26.15 14.19 -4.38
CA GLU A 121 -24.75 13.98 -4.73
C GLU A 121 -24.65 13.38 -6.13
N ILE A 122 -25.45 12.36 -6.45
CA ILE A 122 -25.46 11.71 -7.78
C ILE A 122 -25.93 12.68 -8.88
N VAL A 123 -26.94 13.52 -8.59
CA VAL A 123 -27.34 14.61 -9.51
C VAL A 123 -26.20 15.61 -9.65
N GLY A 124 -25.55 15.97 -8.53
CA GLY A 124 -24.39 16.86 -8.50
C GLY A 124 -23.24 16.37 -9.38
N LEU A 125 -22.89 15.08 -9.33
CA LEU A 125 -21.89 14.48 -10.21
C LEU A 125 -22.23 14.70 -11.70
N GLY A 126 -23.49 14.56 -12.07
CA GLY A 126 -23.94 14.81 -13.44
C GLY A 126 -23.85 16.29 -13.84
N VAL A 127 -24.18 17.22 -12.94
CA VAL A 127 -24.04 18.67 -13.19
C VAL A 127 -22.57 19.08 -13.29
N THR A 128 -21.71 18.52 -12.45
CA THR A 128 -20.25 18.72 -12.50
C THR A 128 -19.68 18.26 -13.83
N GLU A 129 -20.16 17.13 -14.35
CA GLU A 129 -19.78 16.62 -15.68
C GLU A 129 -20.26 17.56 -16.81
N MET A 130 -21.49 18.10 -16.72
CA MET A 130 -21.98 19.10 -17.68
C MET A 130 -21.08 20.33 -17.71
N TYR A 131 -20.69 20.84 -16.52
CA TYR A 131 -19.79 21.99 -16.43
C TYR A 131 -18.40 21.69 -17.00
N ARG A 132 -17.82 20.52 -16.69
CA ARG A 132 -16.55 20.06 -17.28
C ARG A 132 -16.60 20.07 -18.80
N VAL A 133 -17.67 19.55 -19.39
CA VAL A 133 -17.82 19.50 -20.85
C VAL A 133 -17.97 20.89 -21.45
N MET A 134 -18.67 21.82 -20.78
CA MET A 134 -18.74 23.21 -21.21
C MET A 134 -17.36 23.85 -21.32
N ILE A 135 -16.51 23.68 -20.30
CA ILE A 135 -15.19 24.32 -20.25
C ILE A 135 -14.15 23.64 -21.15
N GLU A 136 -14.16 22.30 -21.28
CA GLU A 136 -13.17 21.60 -22.11
C GLU A 136 -13.49 21.62 -23.61
N LYS A 137 -14.78 21.69 -23.97
CA LYS A 137 -15.24 21.71 -25.38
C LYS A 137 -15.71 23.10 -25.83
N ASP A 138 -15.57 24.12 -24.98
CA ASP A 138 -16.05 25.48 -25.20
C ASP A 138 -17.52 25.53 -25.67
N LEU A 139 -18.39 24.78 -24.98
CA LEU A 139 -19.80 24.65 -25.34
C LEU A 139 -20.69 25.62 -24.57
N PRO A 140 -21.66 26.29 -25.24
CA PRO A 140 -22.65 27.12 -24.58
C PRO A 140 -23.47 26.35 -23.55
N ARG A 141 -23.78 26.99 -22.41
CA ARG A 141 -24.56 26.39 -21.31
C ARG A 141 -25.87 25.79 -21.81
N GLU A 142 -26.60 26.50 -22.65
CA GLU A 142 -27.92 26.07 -23.13
C GLU A 142 -27.82 24.79 -24.00
N SER A 143 -26.77 24.65 -24.81
CA SER A 143 -26.52 23.44 -25.59
C SER A 143 -26.34 22.22 -24.70
N VAL A 144 -25.57 22.37 -23.62
CA VAL A 144 -25.33 21.28 -22.66
C VAL A 144 -26.59 20.95 -21.85
N ILE A 145 -27.37 21.96 -21.45
CA ILE A 145 -28.66 21.76 -20.76
C ILE A 145 -29.66 21.02 -21.64
N ASN A 146 -29.71 21.30 -22.94
CA ASN A 146 -30.60 20.59 -23.87
C ASN A 146 -30.25 19.10 -23.98
N GLU A 147 -28.99 18.74 -23.79
CA GLU A 147 -28.50 17.36 -23.81
C GLU A 147 -28.27 16.75 -22.41
N TYR A 148 -28.84 17.32 -21.34
CA TYR A 148 -28.55 16.92 -19.95
C TYR A 148 -28.61 15.40 -19.70
N LYS A 149 -29.49 14.69 -20.40
CA LYS A 149 -29.66 13.22 -20.29
C LYS A 149 -28.39 12.43 -20.61
N ARG A 150 -27.42 12.99 -21.35
CA ARG A 150 -26.12 12.35 -21.64
C ARG A 150 -25.17 12.34 -20.44
N TYR A 151 -25.41 13.21 -19.46
CA TYR A 151 -24.51 13.47 -18.33
C TYR A 151 -25.11 13.09 -16.98
N ILE A 152 -26.42 12.85 -16.91
CA ILE A 152 -27.09 12.42 -15.69
C ILE A 152 -27.10 10.89 -15.61
N PRO A 153 -26.75 10.29 -14.45
CA PRO A 153 -26.79 8.84 -14.26
C PRO A 153 -28.15 8.21 -14.57
N LYS A 154 -28.12 7.03 -15.22
CA LYS A 154 -29.35 6.36 -15.72
C LYS A 154 -30.38 6.13 -14.61
N GLU A 155 -29.95 5.82 -13.40
CA GLU A 155 -30.84 5.58 -12.25
C GLU A 155 -31.58 6.86 -11.80
N VAL A 156 -30.94 8.03 -11.90
CA VAL A 156 -31.59 9.33 -11.64
C VAL A 156 -32.66 9.60 -12.69
N LEU A 157 -32.34 9.40 -13.97
CA LEU A 157 -33.28 9.61 -15.08
C LEU A 157 -34.51 8.72 -14.92
N LYS A 158 -34.29 7.44 -14.58
CA LYS A 158 -35.35 6.47 -14.32
C LYS A 158 -36.33 6.91 -13.24
N ARG A 159 -35.85 7.52 -12.14
CA ARG A 159 -36.68 7.87 -10.97
C ARG A 159 -37.21 9.31 -10.96
N HIS A 160 -36.51 10.29 -11.55
CA HIS A 160 -36.84 11.72 -11.40
C HIS A 160 -36.64 12.60 -12.64
N GLN A 161 -36.67 12.05 -13.86
CA GLN A 161 -36.47 12.84 -15.10
C GLN A 161 -37.24 14.17 -15.17
N PHE A 162 -38.47 14.23 -14.64
CA PHE A 162 -39.33 15.42 -14.74
C PHE A 162 -38.97 16.56 -13.76
N PHE A 163 -38.21 16.27 -12.69
CA PHE A 163 -37.96 17.22 -11.60
C PHE A 163 -36.53 17.75 -11.54
N ILE A 164 -35.64 17.27 -12.41
CA ILE A 164 -34.19 17.59 -12.33
C ILE A 164 -33.75 18.74 -13.24
N LYS A 165 -34.54 19.12 -14.25
CA LYS A 165 -34.14 20.15 -15.24
C LYS A 165 -33.89 21.53 -14.60
N LYS A 166 -34.80 22.00 -13.73
CA LYS A 166 -34.66 23.28 -13.02
C LYS A 166 -33.47 23.26 -12.05
N PRO A 167 -33.30 22.25 -11.17
CA PRO A 167 -32.09 22.11 -10.35
C PRO A 167 -30.78 22.10 -11.15
N ILE A 168 -30.75 21.41 -12.30
CA ILE A 168 -29.57 21.37 -13.19
C ILE A 168 -29.26 22.79 -13.69
N HIS A 169 -30.26 23.50 -14.23
CA HIS A 169 -30.07 24.86 -14.74
C HIS A 169 -29.53 25.80 -13.66
N ASP A 170 -30.14 25.80 -12.47
CA ASP A 170 -29.77 26.69 -11.37
C ASP A 170 -28.35 26.40 -10.84
N MET A 171 -28.00 25.11 -10.69
CA MET A 171 -26.67 24.71 -10.19
C MET A 171 -25.57 24.92 -11.22
N LEU A 172 -25.83 24.62 -12.49
CA LEU A 172 -24.86 24.84 -13.56
C LEU A 172 -24.56 26.34 -13.74
N GLY A 173 -25.57 27.20 -13.60
CA GLY A 173 -25.38 28.65 -13.59
C GLY A 173 -24.53 29.14 -12.41
N LYS A 174 -24.61 28.50 -11.23
CA LYS A 174 -23.74 28.82 -10.09
C LYS A 174 -22.29 28.39 -10.33
N LEU A 175 -22.07 27.17 -10.85
CA LEU A 175 -20.73 26.68 -11.18
C LEU A 175 -20.06 27.53 -12.26
N GLN A 176 -20.81 27.94 -13.29
CA GLN A 176 -20.28 28.81 -14.32
C GLN A 176 -19.75 30.14 -13.76
N LYS A 177 -20.44 30.71 -12.76
CA LYS A 177 -20.01 31.95 -12.10
C LYS A 177 -18.78 31.78 -11.19
N SER A 178 -18.51 30.57 -10.69
CA SER A 178 -17.36 30.34 -9.82
C SER A 178 -16.04 30.24 -10.58
N GLY A 179 -16.08 30.04 -11.89
CA GLY A 179 -14.90 30.14 -12.77
C GLY A 179 -13.81 29.09 -12.52
N HIS A 180 -14.18 27.89 -12.03
CA HIS A 180 -13.22 26.82 -11.79
C HIS A 180 -12.78 26.14 -13.09
N ASP A 181 -11.51 25.71 -13.14
CA ASP A 181 -10.98 24.96 -14.27
C ASP A 181 -11.41 23.48 -14.29
N ALA A 182 -11.11 22.78 -15.39
CA ALA A 182 -11.50 21.39 -15.58
C ALA A 182 -10.80 20.42 -14.63
N LEU A 183 -9.58 20.74 -14.19
CA LEU A 183 -8.83 19.88 -13.27
C LEU A 183 -9.46 19.90 -11.88
N TYR A 184 -9.84 21.09 -11.39
CA TYR A 184 -10.59 21.27 -10.15
C TYR A 184 -11.91 20.52 -10.20
N VAL A 185 -12.66 20.65 -11.30
CA VAL A 185 -13.96 19.99 -11.49
C VAL A 185 -13.83 18.46 -11.47
N LYS A 186 -12.80 17.90 -12.12
CA LYS A 186 -12.47 16.46 -12.06
C LYS A 186 -12.09 16.01 -10.66
N ALA A 187 -11.27 16.80 -9.96
CA ALA A 187 -10.83 16.47 -8.61
C ALA A 187 -12.01 16.42 -7.64
N GLU A 188 -12.90 17.39 -7.73
CA GLU A 188 -14.10 17.47 -6.89
C GLU A 188 -15.10 16.35 -7.19
N TYR A 189 -15.25 15.97 -8.47
CA TYR A 189 -16.01 14.80 -8.87
C TYR A 189 -15.48 13.53 -8.19
N LEU A 190 -14.17 13.28 -8.29
CA LEU A 190 -13.54 12.09 -7.73
C LEU A 190 -13.58 12.08 -6.20
N ARG A 191 -13.40 13.24 -5.56
CA ARG A 191 -13.54 13.42 -4.11
C ARG A 191 -14.94 13.06 -3.64
N GLN A 192 -15.97 13.58 -4.32
CA GLN A 192 -17.36 13.27 -4.00
C GLN A 192 -17.68 11.79 -4.24
N LEU A 193 -17.12 11.19 -5.29
CA LEU A 193 -17.28 9.77 -5.57
C LEU A 193 -16.67 8.91 -4.45
N GLN A 194 -15.47 9.24 -3.96
CA GLN A 194 -14.85 8.51 -2.85
C GLN A 194 -15.72 8.51 -1.57
N ILE A 195 -16.51 9.55 -1.35
CA ILE A 195 -17.41 9.65 -0.18
C ILE A 195 -18.64 8.73 -0.35
N ILE A 196 -19.25 8.72 -1.54
CA ILE A 196 -20.49 7.96 -1.77
C ILE A 196 -20.24 6.51 -2.22
N ALA A 197 -19.02 6.22 -2.67
CA ALA A 197 -18.57 4.96 -3.24
C ALA A 197 -17.12 4.65 -2.76
N PRO A 198 -16.91 4.45 -1.44
CA PRO A 198 -15.57 4.25 -0.88
C PRO A 198 -14.89 2.97 -1.38
N GLU A 199 -15.68 1.97 -1.76
CA GLU A 199 -15.19 0.69 -2.28
C GLU A 199 -14.98 0.73 -3.80
N TYR A 200 -15.02 1.89 -4.46
CA TYR A 200 -14.77 1.98 -5.90
C TYR A 200 -13.43 1.32 -6.27
N LEU A 201 -13.47 0.43 -7.27
CA LEU A 201 -12.42 -0.52 -7.71
C LEU A 201 -12.19 -1.76 -6.82
N SER A 202 -12.95 -1.95 -5.75
CA SER A 202 -12.90 -3.21 -4.99
C SER A 202 -13.50 -4.34 -5.82
N GLU A 203 -12.79 -5.45 -5.87
CA GLU A 203 -13.20 -6.64 -6.62
C GLU A 203 -13.76 -7.69 -5.66
N PHE A 204 -14.85 -8.36 -6.10
CA PHE A 204 -15.56 -9.37 -5.33
C PHE A 204 -15.45 -10.72 -6.02
N TYR A 205 -15.13 -11.76 -5.26
CA TYR A 205 -14.85 -13.09 -5.76
C TYR A 205 -15.62 -14.15 -4.98
N LYS A 206 -16.29 -15.05 -5.69
CA LYS A 206 -16.95 -16.21 -5.08
C LYS A 206 -15.99 -17.38 -4.98
N ALA A 207 -15.76 -17.88 -3.78
CA ALA A 207 -14.88 -19.02 -3.50
C ALA A 207 -15.57 -20.03 -2.59
N VAL A 208 -14.93 -21.16 -2.37
CA VAL A 208 -15.28 -22.11 -1.31
C VAL A 208 -14.13 -22.26 -0.33
N ILE A 209 -14.44 -22.41 0.94
CA ILE A 209 -13.49 -22.68 2.03
C ILE A 209 -13.88 -23.95 2.76
N ASP A 210 -12.93 -24.59 3.43
CA ASP A 210 -13.19 -25.69 4.36
C ASP A 210 -13.26 -25.13 5.79
N GLN A 211 -14.38 -25.33 6.46
CA GLN A 211 -14.53 -25.12 7.90
C GLN A 211 -14.85 -26.44 8.59
N ASN A 212 -13.85 -27.01 9.26
CA ASN A 212 -13.97 -28.24 10.05
C ASN A 212 -14.52 -29.44 9.24
N GLY A 213 -14.09 -29.59 7.99
CA GLY A 213 -14.52 -30.66 7.08
C GLY A 213 -15.79 -30.33 6.29
N VAL A 214 -16.36 -29.13 6.46
CA VAL A 214 -17.55 -28.67 5.73
C VAL A 214 -17.14 -27.62 4.72
N THR A 215 -17.49 -27.86 3.45
CA THR A 215 -17.28 -26.87 2.38
C THR A 215 -18.33 -25.77 2.46
N CYS A 216 -17.89 -24.54 2.66
CA CYS A 216 -18.74 -23.34 2.73
C CYS A 216 -18.47 -22.42 1.54
N SER A 217 -19.52 -21.91 0.89
CA SER A 217 -19.38 -20.85 -0.12
C SER A 217 -19.18 -19.49 0.56
N VAL A 218 -18.24 -18.70 0.04
CA VAL A 218 -17.89 -17.39 0.57
C VAL A 218 -17.73 -16.36 -0.53
N ILE A 219 -17.88 -15.10 -0.15
CA ILE A 219 -17.56 -13.95 -0.99
C ILE A 219 -16.35 -13.26 -0.39
N ILE A 220 -15.30 -13.12 -1.19
CA ILE A 220 -14.03 -12.51 -0.80
C ILE A 220 -13.92 -11.16 -1.49
N LYS A 221 -13.40 -10.16 -0.78
CA LYS A 221 -13.06 -8.86 -1.35
C LYS A 221 -11.74 -8.35 -0.79
N LEU A 222 -11.05 -7.53 -1.59
CA LEU A 222 -9.93 -6.74 -1.10
C LEU A 222 -10.37 -5.27 -0.99
N SER A 223 -10.25 -4.71 0.21
CA SER A 223 -10.58 -3.32 0.52
C SER A 223 -9.33 -2.62 1.07
N PRO A 224 -8.41 -2.14 0.21
CA PRO A 224 -7.06 -1.72 0.64
C PRO A 224 -7.08 -0.47 1.54
N TYR A 225 -8.13 0.36 1.47
CA TYR A 225 -8.22 1.64 2.20
C TYR A 225 -9.52 1.77 3.01
N ASN A 226 -10.25 0.68 3.24
CA ASN A 226 -11.47 0.74 4.04
C ASN A 226 -11.11 0.94 5.53
N THR A 227 -11.51 2.06 6.11
CA THR A 227 -11.33 2.35 7.54
C THR A 227 -12.58 1.90 8.32
N PRO A 228 -12.46 1.25 9.50
CA PRO A 228 -11.25 1.08 10.32
C PRO A 228 -10.41 -0.16 10.00
N GLU A 229 -10.90 -1.08 9.18
CA GLU A 229 -10.25 -2.37 8.93
C GLU A 229 -9.91 -2.53 7.44
N PRO A 230 -8.73 -2.09 6.97
CA PRO A 230 -8.32 -2.32 5.59
C PRO A 230 -7.90 -3.78 5.42
N GLY A 231 -7.95 -4.28 4.18
CA GLY A 231 -7.37 -5.57 3.83
C GLY A 231 -8.31 -6.52 3.10
N LEU A 232 -7.86 -7.77 3.02
CA LEU A 232 -8.56 -8.88 2.42
C LEU A 232 -9.59 -9.42 3.42
N LYS A 233 -10.85 -9.51 2.98
CA LYS A 233 -11.97 -9.92 3.83
C LYS A 233 -12.84 -10.96 3.15
N TYR A 234 -13.59 -11.73 3.93
CA TYR A 234 -14.62 -12.61 3.42
C TYR A 234 -15.92 -12.51 4.22
N CYS A 235 -17.02 -12.95 3.61
CA CYS A 235 -18.30 -13.21 4.28
C CYS A 235 -18.91 -14.51 3.73
N MET A 236 -19.92 -15.05 4.41
CA MET A 236 -20.58 -16.29 4.01
C MET A 236 -21.57 -16.05 2.86
N ASP A 237 -21.50 -16.85 1.79
CA ASP A 237 -22.42 -16.73 0.64
C ASP A 237 -23.78 -17.36 0.96
N SER A 238 -24.59 -16.71 1.80
CA SER A 238 -25.96 -17.14 2.13
C SER A 238 -27.01 -16.49 1.23
N LYS A 239 -28.15 -17.18 0.98
CA LYS A 239 -29.24 -16.65 0.12
C LYS A 239 -29.77 -15.27 0.55
N LYS A 240 -29.68 -14.92 1.85
CA LYS A 240 -30.05 -13.60 2.38
C LYS A 240 -29.01 -12.51 2.04
N GLU A 241 -27.74 -12.87 1.90
CA GLU A 241 -26.64 -11.94 1.57
C GLU A 241 -26.44 -11.75 0.05
N VAL A 242 -26.78 -12.76 -0.77
CA VAL A 242 -26.82 -12.58 -2.24
C VAL A 242 -27.90 -11.56 -2.63
N GLN A 243 -29.05 -11.58 -1.94
CA GLN A 243 -30.07 -10.54 -2.11
C GLN A 243 -29.57 -9.17 -1.64
N SER A 244 -28.72 -9.09 -0.62
CA SER A 244 -28.17 -7.83 -0.13
C SER A 244 -27.22 -7.21 -1.18
N LEU A 245 -26.31 -7.99 -1.76
CA LEU A 245 -25.43 -7.56 -2.85
C LEU A 245 -26.17 -7.05 -4.10
N GLN A 246 -27.35 -7.61 -4.40
CA GLN A 246 -28.23 -7.15 -5.49
C GLN A 246 -29.17 -5.99 -5.09
N SER A 247 -29.42 -5.79 -3.79
CA SER A 247 -30.32 -4.77 -3.24
C SER A 247 -29.60 -3.59 -2.58
N HIS A 248 -28.32 -3.39 -2.87
CA HIS A 248 -27.49 -2.30 -2.31
C HIS A 248 -27.37 -2.35 -0.77
N LYS A 249 -27.49 -3.54 -0.17
CA LYS A 249 -27.23 -3.80 1.25
C LYS A 249 -25.99 -4.68 1.37
N PHE A 250 -25.04 -4.33 2.22
CA PHE A 250 -23.85 -5.18 2.42
C PHE A 250 -24.15 -6.35 3.37
N PRO A 251 -23.45 -7.50 3.23
CA PRO A 251 -23.54 -8.62 4.17
C PRO A 251 -23.22 -8.19 5.60
N GLN A 252 -23.82 -8.86 6.60
CA GLN A 252 -23.96 -8.29 7.94
C GLN A 252 -22.70 -8.45 8.81
N GLN A 253 -21.66 -9.14 8.33
CA GLN A 253 -20.34 -9.14 8.98
C GLN A 253 -19.25 -9.56 7.97
N TRP A 254 -18.30 -8.66 7.70
CA TRP A 254 -17.07 -9.01 6.98
C TRP A 254 -16.02 -9.48 7.99
N ILE A 255 -15.37 -10.61 7.72
CA ILE A 255 -14.29 -11.15 8.54
C ILE A 255 -12.96 -10.82 7.87
N LEU A 256 -12.05 -10.17 8.61
CA LEU A 256 -10.71 -9.84 8.13
C LEU A 256 -9.86 -11.11 8.02
N ILE A 257 -9.27 -11.33 6.84
CA ILE A 257 -8.26 -12.37 6.63
C ILE A 257 -6.90 -11.78 7.00
N CYS A 258 -6.47 -10.71 6.33
CA CYS A 258 -5.22 -10.00 6.61
C CYS A 258 -5.16 -8.67 5.86
N THR A 259 -4.28 -7.77 6.25
CA THR A 259 -3.91 -6.60 5.43
C THR A 259 -3.02 -7.01 4.24
N VAL A 260 -2.76 -6.09 3.30
CA VAL A 260 -1.83 -6.37 2.20
C VAL A 260 -0.40 -6.54 2.73
N GLU A 261 -0.05 -5.75 3.74
CA GLU A 261 1.25 -5.75 4.42
C GLU A 261 1.51 -7.03 5.21
N GLU A 262 0.46 -7.71 5.66
CA GLU A 262 0.52 -8.98 6.37
C GLU A 262 0.60 -10.20 5.44
N LEU A 263 0.47 -10.03 4.13
CA LEU A 263 0.64 -11.14 3.19
C LEU A 263 2.09 -11.65 3.22
N GLY A 264 2.25 -12.97 3.34
CA GLY A 264 3.53 -13.67 3.29
C GLY A 264 3.86 -14.16 1.88
N PHE A 265 3.18 -15.23 1.46
CA PHE A 265 3.26 -15.79 0.10
C PHE A 265 1.91 -16.39 -0.29
N ILE A 266 1.69 -16.58 -1.58
CA ILE A 266 0.52 -17.29 -2.11
C ILE A 266 1.00 -18.49 -2.91
N SER A 267 0.46 -19.67 -2.62
CA SER A 267 0.76 -20.89 -3.37
C SER A 267 -0.50 -21.58 -3.87
N ILE A 268 -0.36 -22.29 -4.99
CA ILE A 268 -1.43 -23.10 -5.58
C ILE A 268 -1.06 -24.56 -5.36
N ARG A 269 -1.89 -25.29 -4.62
CA ARG A 269 -1.71 -26.72 -4.35
C ARG A 269 -2.11 -27.56 -5.57
N ASN A 270 -1.68 -28.82 -5.59
CA ASN A 270 -1.95 -29.75 -6.69
C ASN A 270 -3.45 -29.98 -6.95
N ASP A 271 -4.28 -29.86 -5.91
CA ASP A 271 -5.73 -30.00 -5.99
C ASP A 271 -6.44 -28.70 -6.42
N GLY A 272 -5.68 -27.63 -6.71
CA GLY A 272 -6.18 -26.30 -7.06
C GLY A 272 -6.60 -25.45 -5.86
N THR A 273 -6.36 -25.90 -4.62
CA THR A 273 -6.58 -25.08 -3.42
C THR A 273 -5.49 -24.02 -3.31
N ILE A 274 -5.89 -22.79 -3.04
CA ILE A 274 -5.00 -21.65 -2.84
C ILE A 274 -4.71 -21.52 -1.35
N GLU A 275 -3.44 -21.38 -1.02
CA GLU A 275 -2.97 -21.03 0.31
C GLU A 275 -2.52 -19.57 0.31
N ILE A 276 -3.19 -18.75 1.12
CA ILE A 276 -2.75 -17.40 1.46
C ILE A 276 -1.98 -17.49 2.78
N SER A 277 -0.67 -17.56 2.69
CA SER A 277 0.18 -17.48 3.88
C SER A 277 0.25 -16.04 4.37
N ARG A 278 0.20 -15.88 5.69
CA ARG A 278 0.30 -14.60 6.38
C ARG A 278 1.64 -14.51 7.09
N LYS A 279 2.16 -13.30 7.29
CA LYS A 279 3.36 -13.06 8.12
C LYS A 279 3.12 -13.46 9.58
N ASN A 280 1.88 -13.23 10.05
CA ASN A 280 1.38 -13.63 11.36
C ASN A 280 -0.02 -14.26 11.18
N GLY A 281 -0.36 -15.26 11.98
CA GLY A 281 -1.65 -15.95 11.92
C GLY A 281 -1.68 -17.17 11.01
N ILE A 282 -2.81 -17.88 11.06
CA ILE A 282 -3.03 -19.14 10.33
C ILE A 282 -3.22 -18.84 8.83
N PRO A 283 -2.56 -19.61 7.92
CA PRO A 283 -2.82 -19.50 6.50
C PRO A 283 -4.30 -19.68 6.15
N PHE A 284 -4.78 -18.90 5.20
CA PHE A 284 -6.17 -18.96 4.76
C PHE A 284 -6.27 -19.77 3.46
N TYR A 285 -7.16 -20.76 3.45
CA TYR A 285 -7.33 -21.68 2.35
C TYR A 285 -8.65 -21.45 1.63
N LEU A 286 -8.60 -21.39 0.30
CA LEU A 286 -9.80 -21.27 -0.52
C LEU A 286 -9.63 -21.91 -1.89
N LYS A 287 -10.75 -22.20 -2.55
CA LYS A 287 -10.76 -22.73 -3.92
C LYS A 287 -11.76 -21.97 -4.77
N PHE A 288 -11.40 -21.68 -6.01
CA PHE A 288 -12.29 -21.07 -6.99
C PHE A 288 -12.87 -22.10 -7.94
N HIS A 289 -14.06 -21.81 -8.45
CA HIS A 289 -14.77 -22.66 -9.42
C HIS A 289 -14.07 -22.73 -10.78
N THR A 290 -13.32 -21.70 -11.16
CA THR A 290 -12.66 -21.65 -12.47
C THR A 290 -11.27 -21.03 -12.36
N ILE A 291 -10.35 -21.55 -13.18
CA ILE A 291 -8.96 -21.09 -13.27
C ILE A 291 -8.86 -19.59 -13.61
N PRO A 292 -9.65 -19.01 -14.55
CA PRO A 292 -9.57 -17.57 -14.82
C PRO A 292 -9.93 -16.70 -13.61
N VAL A 293 -10.92 -17.10 -12.81
CA VAL A 293 -11.30 -16.38 -11.58
C VAL A 293 -10.19 -16.46 -10.54
N MET A 294 -9.57 -17.64 -10.39
CA MET A 294 -8.41 -17.82 -9.52
C MET A 294 -7.25 -16.89 -9.89
N TYR A 295 -6.80 -16.90 -11.15
CA TYR A 295 -5.67 -16.05 -11.56
C TYR A 295 -6.02 -14.56 -11.54
N SER A 296 -7.28 -14.19 -11.80
CA SER A 296 -7.74 -12.82 -11.58
C SER A 296 -7.57 -12.43 -10.11
N PHE A 297 -8.00 -13.26 -9.17
CA PHE A 297 -7.85 -12.99 -7.73
C PHE A 297 -6.38 -12.94 -7.30
N ILE A 298 -5.56 -13.91 -7.67
CA ILE A 298 -4.14 -13.95 -7.26
C ILE A 298 -3.38 -12.75 -7.83
N SER A 299 -3.62 -12.39 -9.11
CA SER A 299 -2.99 -11.21 -9.72
C SER A 299 -3.45 -9.87 -9.12
N LEU A 300 -4.63 -9.83 -8.50
CA LEU A 300 -5.05 -8.67 -7.70
C LEU A 300 -4.17 -8.51 -6.46
N LEU A 301 -4.02 -9.59 -5.69
CA LEU A 301 -3.22 -9.58 -4.46
C LEU A 301 -1.75 -9.31 -4.77
N ASP A 302 -1.21 -9.95 -5.80
CA ASP A 302 0.16 -9.74 -6.27
C ASP A 302 0.42 -8.28 -6.68
N GLY A 303 -0.48 -7.68 -7.47
CA GLY A 303 -0.31 -6.30 -7.92
C GLY A 303 -0.40 -5.30 -6.77
N TYR A 304 -1.36 -5.46 -5.84
CA TYR A 304 -1.41 -4.62 -4.65
C TYR A 304 -0.19 -4.85 -3.74
N TYR A 305 0.27 -6.08 -3.54
CA TYR A 305 1.46 -6.35 -2.74
C TYR A 305 2.69 -5.64 -3.32
N ARG A 306 2.87 -5.67 -4.65
CA ARG A 306 3.96 -4.96 -5.32
C ARG A 306 3.85 -3.45 -5.18
N LEU A 307 2.66 -2.91 -5.39
CA LEU A 307 2.44 -1.46 -5.37
C LEU A 307 2.27 -0.90 -3.95
N THR A 308 2.18 -1.72 -2.91
CA THR A 308 2.06 -1.29 -1.50
C THR A 308 3.30 -1.66 -0.68
N CYS A 309 3.83 -2.87 -0.84
CA CYS A 309 4.85 -3.44 0.03
C CYS A 309 6.22 -3.56 -0.65
N LYS A 310 6.30 -4.35 -1.72
CA LYS A 310 7.57 -4.76 -2.34
C LYS A 310 7.49 -4.70 -3.86
N TRP A 311 7.89 -3.58 -4.45
CA TRP A 311 7.82 -3.35 -5.90
C TRP A 311 8.34 -4.51 -6.75
N THR A 312 9.48 -5.08 -6.34
CA THR A 312 10.19 -6.07 -7.14
C THR A 312 9.75 -7.51 -6.86
N PHE A 313 8.75 -7.79 -6.02
CA PHE A 313 8.46 -9.16 -5.60
C PHE A 313 7.08 -9.66 -6.05
N ASN A 314 7.04 -10.76 -6.79
CA ASN A 314 5.78 -11.47 -7.02
C ASN A 314 5.46 -12.38 -5.84
N ILE A 315 4.28 -12.22 -5.24
CA ILE A 315 3.90 -12.98 -4.04
C ILE A 315 3.51 -14.43 -4.34
N CYS A 316 3.23 -14.73 -5.61
CA CYS A 316 2.88 -16.06 -6.10
C CYS A 316 3.80 -16.41 -7.27
N LYS A 317 4.50 -17.56 -7.21
CA LYS A 317 5.47 -17.94 -8.26
C LYS A 317 4.81 -18.20 -9.60
N GLU A 318 3.54 -18.64 -9.61
CA GLU A 318 2.77 -18.93 -10.82
C GLU A 318 2.26 -17.66 -11.51
N VAL A 319 2.20 -16.53 -10.79
CA VAL A 319 1.76 -15.24 -11.33
C VAL A 319 2.97 -14.36 -11.58
N ILE A 320 3.59 -14.58 -12.73
CA ILE A 320 4.76 -13.83 -13.17
C ILE A 320 4.34 -12.48 -13.76
N THR A 321 5.13 -11.45 -13.47
CA THR A 321 5.07 -10.17 -14.20
C THR A 321 6.20 -10.09 -15.22
N PRO A 322 5.91 -10.15 -16.53
CA PRO A 322 6.92 -10.16 -17.59
C PRO A 322 7.93 -9.00 -17.53
N SER A 323 7.46 -7.77 -17.26
CA SER A 323 8.31 -6.58 -17.13
C SER A 323 9.29 -6.70 -15.98
N LEU A 324 8.83 -7.21 -14.83
CA LEU A 324 9.66 -7.45 -13.66
C LEU A 324 10.73 -8.51 -13.92
N GLN A 325 10.39 -9.59 -14.63
CA GLN A 325 11.37 -10.60 -15.05
C GLN A 325 12.45 -10.00 -15.96
N LYS A 326 12.06 -9.15 -16.92
CA LYS A 326 13.00 -8.42 -17.80
C LYS A 326 13.90 -7.49 -16.98
N LEU A 327 13.34 -6.75 -16.02
CA LEU A 327 14.10 -5.87 -15.12
C LEU A 327 15.12 -6.64 -14.29
N TYR A 328 14.73 -7.78 -13.72
CA TYR A 328 15.62 -8.64 -12.95
C TYR A 328 16.79 -9.18 -13.79
N ALA A 329 16.52 -9.65 -15.01
CA ALA A 329 17.55 -10.13 -15.90
C ALA A 329 18.61 -9.05 -16.22
N MET A 330 18.21 -7.77 -16.23
CA MET A 330 19.11 -6.63 -16.46
C MET A 330 19.68 -6.02 -15.18
N LYS A 331 19.29 -6.49 -13.98
CA LYS A 331 19.55 -5.80 -12.70
C LYS A 331 19.05 -4.33 -12.69
N CYS A 332 17.93 -4.07 -13.36
CA CYS A 332 17.34 -2.74 -13.51
C CYS A 332 16.26 -2.48 -12.46
N HIS A 333 16.23 -1.28 -11.86
CA HIS A 333 15.30 -0.93 -10.77
C HIS A 333 13.88 -0.57 -11.21
N GLY A 334 13.63 -0.44 -12.52
CA GLY A 334 12.41 0.19 -13.03
C GLY A 334 12.47 1.72 -12.86
N PRO A 335 11.33 2.43 -12.98
CA PRO A 335 11.32 3.89 -13.04
C PRO A 335 11.38 4.53 -11.64
N VAL A 336 12.51 4.39 -10.97
CA VAL A 336 12.71 4.84 -9.57
C VAL A 336 13.23 6.28 -9.43
N GLY A 337 13.64 6.91 -10.53
CA GLY A 337 14.21 8.26 -10.53
C GLY A 337 15.63 8.36 -9.97
N GLY A 338 16.26 9.52 -10.22
CA GLY A 338 17.66 9.77 -9.86
C GLY A 338 17.89 9.92 -8.34
N GLU A 339 16.96 10.56 -7.64
CA GLU A 339 17.09 10.78 -6.18
C GLU A 339 17.19 9.47 -5.40
N PHE A 340 16.33 8.50 -5.72
CA PHE A 340 16.38 7.15 -5.15
C PHE A 340 17.73 6.47 -5.43
N SER A 341 18.17 6.54 -6.69
CA SER A 341 19.40 5.91 -7.16
C SER A 341 20.63 6.44 -6.43
N TYR A 342 20.74 7.76 -6.29
CA TYR A 342 21.86 8.41 -5.63
C TYR A 342 21.93 8.06 -4.14
N ALA A 343 20.78 8.12 -3.45
CA ALA A 343 20.70 7.76 -2.04
C ALA A 343 21.11 6.29 -1.80
N LYS A 344 20.71 5.38 -2.69
CA LYS A 344 21.06 3.96 -2.57
C LYS A 344 22.55 3.70 -2.81
N LEU A 345 23.16 4.36 -3.80
CA LEU A 345 24.61 4.25 -4.06
C LEU A 345 25.44 4.76 -2.88
N GLU A 346 25.03 5.90 -2.30
CA GLU A 346 25.67 6.47 -1.11
C GLU A 346 25.52 5.53 0.09
N MET A 347 24.30 5.12 0.42
CA MET A 347 24.01 4.30 1.60
C MET A 347 24.68 2.91 1.53
N LYS A 348 24.68 2.26 0.35
CA LYS A 348 25.12 0.86 0.23
C LYS A 348 26.59 0.71 -0.15
N ARG A 349 27.21 1.72 -0.73
CA ARG A 349 28.60 1.65 -1.23
C ARG A 349 29.46 2.86 -0.90
N GLY A 350 28.93 3.86 -0.18
CA GLY A 350 29.68 5.08 0.13
C GLY A 350 30.12 5.82 -1.13
N ASN A 351 29.33 5.76 -2.21
CA ASN A 351 29.67 6.32 -3.52
C ASN A 351 31.02 5.84 -4.10
N ARG A 352 31.41 4.59 -3.82
CA ARG A 352 32.64 3.99 -4.38
C ARG A 352 32.67 4.08 -5.91
N ALA A 353 33.78 4.59 -6.46
CA ALA A 353 33.96 4.73 -7.89
C ALA A 353 33.78 3.38 -8.62
N GLY A 354 33.09 3.41 -9.76
CA GLY A 354 32.77 2.20 -10.53
C GLY A 354 31.49 1.47 -10.13
N CYS A 355 30.91 1.79 -8.97
CA CYS A 355 29.57 1.34 -8.61
C CYS A 355 28.52 2.16 -9.37
N PHE A 356 27.46 1.50 -9.85
CA PHE A 356 26.40 2.17 -10.58
C PHE A 356 25.03 1.50 -10.39
N ILE A 357 23.97 2.23 -10.74
CA ILE A 357 22.60 1.74 -10.79
C ILE A 357 22.05 1.91 -12.20
N LEU A 358 21.40 0.87 -12.71
CA LEU A 358 20.57 0.91 -13.91
C LEU A 358 19.09 1.08 -13.52
N ARG A 359 18.40 2.05 -14.14
CA ARG A 359 16.97 2.32 -13.92
C ARG A 359 16.25 2.65 -15.23
N GLU A 360 14.95 2.36 -15.28
CA GLU A 360 14.08 2.85 -16.38
C GLU A 360 13.85 4.36 -16.24
N SER A 361 13.56 5.02 -17.36
CA SER A 361 13.06 6.38 -17.37
C SER A 361 11.64 6.46 -16.80
N GLU A 362 11.36 7.50 -16.01
CA GLU A 362 10.06 7.75 -15.38
C GLU A 362 8.95 8.17 -16.36
N SER A 363 9.35 8.62 -17.56
CA SER A 363 8.42 9.19 -18.55
C SER A 363 8.53 8.60 -19.95
N LYS A 364 9.67 7.99 -20.31
CA LYS A 364 9.92 7.49 -21.67
C LYS A 364 10.14 5.99 -21.68
N TYR A 365 9.32 5.28 -22.44
CA TYR A 365 9.53 3.86 -22.68
C TYR A 365 10.81 3.62 -23.48
N ASN A 366 11.43 2.46 -23.26
CA ASN A 366 12.68 2.04 -23.90
C ASN A 366 13.89 2.94 -23.57
N ASN A 367 13.73 3.96 -22.75
CA ASN A 367 14.84 4.77 -22.24
C ASN A 367 15.17 4.34 -20.82
N TYR A 368 16.46 4.20 -20.57
CA TYR A 368 17.06 3.85 -19.29
C TYR A 368 18.12 4.88 -18.93
N TYR A 369 18.57 4.83 -17.69
CA TYR A 369 19.65 5.65 -17.18
C TYR A 369 20.61 4.81 -16.37
N ILE A 370 21.90 5.12 -16.50
CA ILE A 370 22.97 4.57 -15.69
C ILE A 370 23.51 5.69 -14.81
N ASP A 371 23.31 5.59 -13.51
CA ASP A 371 23.87 6.53 -12.54
C ASP A 371 25.15 5.95 -11.96
N VAL A 372 26.29 6.58 -12.26
CA VAL A 372 27.63 6.04 -11.99
C VAL A 372 28.37 6.89 -10.97
N CYS A 373 28.95 6.27 -9.96
CA CYS A 373 29.91 6.93 -9.06
C CYS A 373 31.25 7.15 -9.79
N MET A 374 31.55 8.41 -10.09
CA MET A 374 32.78 8.82 -10.79
C MET A 374 33.94 8.95 -9.79
N LYS A 375 35.20 8.82 -10.25
CA LYS A 375 36.39 8.97 -9.40
C LYS A 375 36.50 10.34 -8.71
N GLU A 376 36.10 11.41 -9.40
CA GLU A 376 36.26 12.80 -8.92
C GLU A 376 34.92 13.48 -8.58
N GLY A 377 33.89 12.71 -8.26
CA GLY A 377 32.54 13.23 -8.00
C GLY A 377 32.05 13.00 -6.58
N LEU A 378 31.53 14.05 -5.93
CA LEU A 378 30.77 13.91 -4.67
C LEU A 378 29.40 13.24 -4.87
N LYS A 379 28.88 13.23 -6.11
CA LYS A 379 27.58 12.65 -6.46
C LYS A 379 27.70 11.79 -7.73
N PRO A 380 26.84 10.76 -7.87
CA PRO A 380 26.76 10.00 -9.11
C PRO A 380 26.43 10.88 -10.31
N LYS A 381 26.96 10.52 -11.48
CA LYS A 381 26.66 11.14 -12.77
C LYS A 381 25.70 10.24 -13.55
N THR A 382 24.65 10.81 -14.13
CA THR A 382 23.67 10.10 -14.95
C THR A 382 24.07 10.11 -16.42
N PHE A 383 24.00 8.93 -17.03
CA PHE A 383 24.18 8.72 -18.46
C PHE A 383 22.93 8.08 -19.07
N LYS A 384 22.60 8.43 -20.30
CA LYS A 384 21.43 7.89 -21.01
C LYS A 384 21.76 6.53 -21.61
N LEU A 385 20.84 5.59 -21.52
CA LEU A 385 20.90 4.30 -22.22
C LEU A 385 19.60 4.09 -22.98
N GLU A 386 19.66 4.07 -24.30
CA GLU A 386 18.47 3.92 -25.16
C GLU A 386 18.40 2.51 -25.72
N LYS A 387 17.26 1.85 -25.53
CA LYS A 387 16.98 0.54 -26.12
C LYS A 387 16.37 0.74 -27.51
N ILE A 388 17.07 0.24 -28.52
CA ILE A 388 16.63 0.28 -29.92
C ILE A 388 15.83 -1.00 -30.27
N THR A 389 15.70 -1.35 -31.55
CA THR A 389 15.01 -2.56 -31.99
C THR A 389 15.71 -3.83 -31.50
N GLY A 390 14.96 -4.75 -30.88
CA GLY A 390 15.51 -5.97 -30.28
C GLY A 390 15.93 -5.78 -28.82
N ASP A 391 17.03 -6.42 -28.41
CA ASP A 391 17.67 -6.28 -27.08
C ASP A 391 19.00 -5.50 -27.15
N GLU A 392 19.13 -4.62 -28.14
CA GLU A 392 20.32 -3.77 -28.34
C GLU A 392 20.15 -2.39 -27.68
N PHE A 393 21.27 -1.84 -27.22
CA PHE A 393 21.34 -0.60 -26.46
C PHE A 393 22.41 0.35 -27.04
N ILE A 394 22.12 1.64 -27.00
CA ILE A 394 23.04 2.73 -27.28
C ILE A 394 23.28 3.50 -25.98
N PHE A 395 24.55 3.72 -25.63
CA PHE A 395 24.95 4.37 -24.39
C PHE A 395 25.52 5.76 -24.65
N ASP A 396 24.92 6.80 -24.06
CA ASP A 396 25.35 8.20 -24.12
C ASP A 396 25.70 8.72 -25.54
N ASP A 397 24.86 8.36 -26.52
CA ASP A 397 25.02 8.69 -27.94
C ASP A 397 26.34 8.19 -28.57
N ASP A 398 26.92 7.13 -28.01
CA ASP A 398 28.01 6.35 -28.62
C ASP A 398 27.56 5.76 -29.98
N MET A 399 28.49 5.67 -30.93
CA MET A 399 28.28 5.02 -32.23
C MET A 399 28.20 3.48 -32.10
N THR A 400 28.56 2.94 -30.93
CA THR A 400 28.57 1.50 -30.64
C THR A 400 27.23 1.02 -30.10
N THR A 401 26.78 -0.14 -30.60
CA THR A 401 25.62 -0.85 -30.05
C THR A 401 26.03 -2.01 -29.15
N TYR A 402 25.31 -2.18 -28.05
CA TYR A 402 25.56 -3.22 -27.05
C TYR A 402 24.36 -4.16 -26.98
N LYS A 403 24.58 -5.47 -27.08
CA LYS A 403 23.52 -6.51 -27.03
C LYS A 403 23.06 -6.86 -25.63
N SER A 404 23.80 -6.41 -24.61
CA SER A 404 23.44 -6.61 -23.20
C SER A 404 24.15 -5.62 -22.30
N ILE A 405 23.62 -5.43 -21.09
CA ILE A 405 24.28 -4.66 -20.03
C ILE A 405 25.65 -5.25 -19.69
N HIS A 406 25.82 -6.57 -19.79
CA HIS A 406 27.10 -7.21 -19.55
C HIS A 406 28.15 -6.80 -20.58
N GLN A 407 27.79 -6.76 -21.87
CA GLN A 407 28.70 -6.29 -22.93
C GLN A 407 29.07 -4.83 -22.73
N LEU A 408 28.10 -3.98 -22.35
CA LEU A 408 28.35 -2.59 -22.01
C LEU A 408 29.34 -2.46 -20.84
N MET A 409 29.14 -3.22 -19.77
CA MET A 409 30.07 -3.24 -18.63
C MET A 409 31.48 -3.62 -19.06
N MET A 410 31.64 -4.64 -19.91
CA MET A 410 32.97 -5.06 -20.40
C MET A 410 33.67 -3.96 -21.20
N ALA A 411 32.93 -3.19 -22.01
CA ALA A 411 33.48 -2.09 -22.79
C ALA A 411 33.94 -0.90 -21.94
N TYR A 412 33.31 -0.68 -20.78
CA TYR A 412 33.62 0.41 -19.85
C TYR A 412 34.27 -0.08 -18.55
N ASN A 413 34.96 -1.22 -18.56
CA ASN A 413 35.66 -1.78 -17.39
C ASN A 413 37.13 -1.35 -17.31
N ASP A 414 37.44 -0.11 -17.70
CA ASP A 414 38.76 0.48 -17.49
C ASP A 414 38.69 1.45 -16.30
N PRO A 415 39.39 1.16 -15.17
CA PRO A 415 39.45 2.08 -14.05
C PRO A 415 39.95 3.47 -14.44
N ASN A 416 40.82 3.59 -15.45
CA ASN A 416 41.38 4.87 -15.90
C ASN A 416 40.55 5.56 -16.97
N GLY A 417 39.48 4.91 -17.45
CA GLY A 417 38.56 5.47 -18.42
C GLY A 417 37.73 6.62 -17.86
N ASN A 418 37.20 7.46 -18.77
CA ASN A 418 36.31 8.57 -18.41
C ASN A 418 35.02 8.09 -17.73
N ILE A 419 34.54 6.89 -18.09
CA ILE A 419 33.41 6.21 -17.47
C ILE A 419 33.90 4.83 -17.06
N PHE A 420 33.68 4.47 -15.79
CA PHE A 420 34.09 3.18 -15.23
C PHE A 420 32.85 2.45 -14.71
N LEU A 421 32.52 1.30 -15.31
CA LEU A 421 31.37 0.46 -14.97
C LEU A 421 31.84 -0.87 -14.41
N GLN A 422 31.96 -0.96 -13.08
CA GLN A 422 32.47 -2.16 -12.41
C GLN A 422 31.38 -2.98 -11.74
N GLU A 423 30.54 -2.35 -10.92
CA GLU A 423 29.56 -3.03 -10.08
C GLU A 423 28.15 -2.44 -10.29
N CYS A 424 27.28 -3.20 -10.95
CA CYS A 424 25.87 -2.88 -11.01
C CYS A 424 25.18 -3.29 -9.69
N LEU A 425 24.70 -2.32 -8.92
CA LEU A 425 23.86 -2.59 -7.76
C LEU A 425 22.49 -3.07 -8.23
N PRO A 426 22.02 -4.24 -7.77
CA PRO A 426 20.70 -4.74 -8.16
C PRO A 426 19.57 -4.14 -7.32
N PRO A 427 18.32 -4.23 -7.81
CA PRO A 427 17.13 -3.94 -7.01
C PRO A 427 17.06 -4.87 -5.79
N SER A 428 16.57 -4.35 -4.68
CA SER A 428 16.31 -5.12 -3.45
C SER A 428 14.81 -5.11 -3.17
N GLU A 429 14.30 -6.23 -2.66
CA GLU A 429 12.92 -6.31 -2.18
C GLU A 429 12.62 -5.38 -1.00
N TYR A 430 13.65 -4.87 -0.33
CA TYR A 430 13.55 -3.96 0.81
C TYR A 430 13.74 -2.49 0.42
N ASP A 431 13.89 -2.21 -0.88
CA ASP A 431 13.98 -0.84 -1.37
C ASP A 431 12.66 -0.08 -1.11
N VAL A 432 12.76 1.08 -0.46
CA VAL A 432 11.62 2.01 -0.36
C VAL A 432 11.48 2.77 -1.68
N SER A 433 10.75 2.16 -2.61
CA SER A 433 10.63 2.64 -3.98
C SER A 433 9.50 3.67 -4.15
N PRO A 434 9.65 4.70 -5.01
CA PRO A 434 8.53 5.56 -5.41
C PRO A 434 7.45 4.80 -6.20
N LEU A 435 7.73 3.56 -6.61
CA LEU A 435 6.81 2.65 -7.30
C LEU A 435 5.76 2.02 -6.37
N LEU A 436 5.82 2.33 -5.07
CA LEU A 436 4.79 1.93 -4.10
C LEU A 436 3.55 2.86 -4.21
N LEU A 437 2.91 2.87 -5.39
CA LEU A 437 1.80 3.77 -5.76
C LEU A 437 0.50 3.55 -4.94
N CYS A 438 0.33 2.35 -4.39
CA CYS A 438 -0.79 1.94 -3.56
C CYS A 438 -0.44 1.93 -2.07
N LYS A 439 0.78 2.33 -1.70
CA LYS A 439 1.15 2.49 -0.30
C LYS A 439 0.43 3.70 0.27
N ASN A 440 -0.31 3.48 1.36
CA ASN A 440 -0.93 4.58 2.05
C ASN A 440 0.15 5.42 2.76
N GLU A 441 0.46 6.58 2.20
CA GLU A 441 1.29 7.60 2.85
C GLU A 441 0.53 8.24 4.02
N ASN A 442 -0.80 8.20 3.96
CA ASN A 442 -1.73 8.68 4.96
C ASN A 442 -2.14 7.58 5.94
N ILE A 443 -1.16 7.03 6.67
CA ILE A 443 -1.32 6.87 8.12
C ILE A 443 -1.22 8.29 8.76
N LEU A 444 -1.91 9.26 8.14
CA LEU A 444 -1.87 10.71 8.32
C LEU A 444 -3.06 11.32 7.56
N GLY A 445 -4.29 10.90 7.92
CA GLY A 445 -5.50 11.54 7.36
C GLY A 445 -6.80 10.74 7.53
N ASP A 446 -7.60 11.16 8.51
CA ASP A 446 -9.07 11.08 8.65
C ASP A 446 -9.81 9.73 8.73
N SER A 447 -10.02 9.27 9.99
CA SER A 447 -11.25 8.69 10.60
C SER A 447 -10.88 7.63 11.65
N LEU A 448 -10.43 8.00 12.85
CA LEU A 448 -11.22 8.14 14.08
C LEU A 448 -12.03 6.88 14.47
N THR A 449 -11.36 5.95 15.16
CA THR A 449 -11.66 5.48 16.54
C THR A 449 -11.07 4.09 16.73
N ASP A 450 -9.78 3.99 17.03
CA ASP A 450 -9.23 3.02 17.97
C ASP A 450 -7.72 3.24 18.11
N SER A 451 -7.11 2.65 19.15
CA SER A 451 -5.75 2.89 19.65
C SER A 451 -4.59 2.73 18.64
N SER A 452 -4.85 2.40 17.39
CA SER A 452 -3.88 2.42 16.27
C SER A 452 -3.61 3.82 15.70
N ASP A 453 -4.50 4.80 15.93
CA ASP A 453 -4.43 6.17 15.40
C ASP A 453 -3.39 7.08 16.09
N VAL A 454 -2.60 6.56 17.02
CA VAL A 454 -1.54 7.35 17.69
C VAL A 454 -0.35 7.60 16.77
N ASN A 455 -0.07 6.69 15.83
CA ASN A 455 1.07 6.82 14.92
C ASN A 455 0.93 7.96 13.90
N VAL A 456 -0.29 8.48 13.73
CA VAL A 456 -0.72 9.46 12.73
C VAL A 456 -0.45 10.91 13.18
N ILE A 457 -0.45 11.18 14.49
CA ILE A 457 -0.26 12.54 15.04
C ILE A 457 1.17 12.74 15.54
N MET A 458 1.89 11.64 15.69
CA MET A 458 3.17 11.60 16.37
C MET A 458 4.29 11.64 15.34
N PRO A 459 5.27 12.56 15.46
CA PRO A 459 6.44 12.53 14.59
C PRO A 459 7.11 11.15 14.65
N ALA A 460 7.77 10.78 13.55
CA ALA A 460 8.61 9.59 13.46
C ALA A 460 9.69 9.53 14.55
N SER A 461 10.03 10.69 15.13
CA SER A 461 11.03 10.86 16.19
C SER A 461 10.37 11.27 17.52
N PRO A 462 10.95 10.87 18.67
CA PRO A 462 10.45 11.26 19.98
C PRO A 462 10.50 12.77 20.21
N MET A 463 9.53 13.31 20.94
CA MET A 463 9.42 14.75 21.23
C MET A 463 9.82 15.11 22.67
N CYS A 464 10.12 16.39 22.90
CA CYS A 464 10.06 16.97 24.23
C CYS A 464 8.60 17.27 24.60
N ILE A 465 8.02 16.48 25.51
CA ILE A 465 6.61 16.55 25.88
C ILE A 465 6.43 17.43 27.11
N ASN A 466 5.62 18.48 26.97
CA ASN A 466 5.27 19.33 28.10
C ASN A 466 4.43 18.55 29.13
N TYR A 467 4.92 18.47 30.37
CA TYR A 467 4.27 17.73 31.44
C TYR A 467 2.85 18.20 31.77
N LYS A 468 2.49 19.47 31.49
CA LYS A 468 1.12 19.99 31.68
C LYS A 468 0.10 19.30 30.78
N ASN A 469 0.56 18.67 29.70
CA ASN A 469 -0.27 17.89 28.79
C ASN A 469 -0.46 16.44 29.26
N LEU A 470 0.26 16.00 30.30
CA LEU A 470 0.20 14.66 30.85
C LEU A 470 -0.67 14.65 32.12
N GLN A 471 -1.73 13.84 32.10
CA GLN A 471 -2.58 13.58 33.25
C GLN A 471 -2.23 12.22 33.84
N VAL A 472 -1.49 12.21 34.95
CA VAL A 472 -0.99 10.99 35.59
C VAL A 472 -2.04 10.38 36.51
N TYR A 473 -2.34 9.09 36.33
CA TYR A 473 -3.24 8.35 37.20
C TYR A 473 -2.48 7.77 38.40
N LYS A 474 -2.34 8.56 39.48
CA LYS A 474 -1.50 8.25 40.66
C LYS A 474 -1.82 6.91 41.36
N GLY A 475 -3.04 6.39 41.22
CA GLY A 475 -3.45 5.09 41.78
C GLY A 475 -2.97 3.86 40.99
N GLN A 476 -2.40 4.04 39.79
CA GLN A 476 -1.93 2.97 38.92
C GLN A 476 -0.43 3.12 38.67
N LYS A 477 0.37 2.94 39.74
CA LYS A 477 1.83 2.97 39.72
C LYS A 477 2.40 1.56 39.78
N ARG A 478 3.48 1.32 39.04
CA ARG A 478 4.28 0.09 39.10
C ARG A 478 5.73 0.45 39.29
N GLU A 479 6.39 -0.24 40.19
CA GLU A 479 7.82 -0.08 40.39
C GLU A 479 8.59 -0.92 39.38
N GLY A 480 9.59 -0.32 38.74
CA GLY A 480 10.51 -1.02 37.85
C GLY A 480 11.46 -1.92 38.64
N LEU A 481 12.10 -2.85 37.93
CA LEU A 481 13.09 -3.75 38.54
C LEU A 481 14.22 -2.95 39.22
N GLY A 482 14.58 -3.33 40.44
CA GLY A 482 15.62 -2.65 41.23
C GLY A 482 15.19 -1.32 41.87
N GLY A 483 13.92 -0.92 41.76
CA GLY A 483 13.42 0.30 42.40
C GLY A 483 13.90 1.61 41.77
N ILE A 484 14.60 1.55 40.63
CA ILE A 484 15.23 2.70 39.96
C ILE A 484 14.20 3.60 39.25
N THR A 485 13.17 2.97 38.68
CA THR A 485 12.15 3.67 37.88
C THR A 485 10.75 3.40 38.42
N MET A 486 9.83 4.33 38.16
CA MET A 486 8.41 4.17 38.44
C MET A 486 7.61 4.38 37.15
N VAL A 487 6.70 3.45 36.85
CA VAL A 487 5.84 3.51 35.67
C VAL A 487 4.42 3.89 36.10
N PHE A 488 3.87 4.93 35.49
CA PHE A 488 2.50 5.38 35.69
C PHE A 488 1.69 5.24 34.42
N ARG A 489 0.45 4.75 34.53
CA ARG A 489 -0.54 4.99 33.48
C ARG A 489 -0.89 6.47 33.46
N SER A 490 -0.92 7.06 32.28
CA SER A 490 -1.26 8.47 32.10
C SER A 490 -2.07 8.69 30.84
N MET A 491 -2.76 9.83 30.77
CA MET A 491 -3.44 10.31 29.58
C MET A 491 -2.69 11.53 29.04
N TRP A 492 -2.22 11.45 27.80
CA TRP A 492 -1.53 12.55 27.15
C TRP A 492 -2.47 13.31 26.20
N LYS A 493 -2.60 14.62 26.42
CA LYS A 493 -3.30 15.55 25.53
C LYS A 493 -2.36 15.99 24.40
N VAL A 494 -2.47 15.34 23.24
CA VAL A 494 -1.59 15.60 22.09
C VAL A 494 -1.97 16.92 21.41
N THR A 495 -3.26 17.16 21.17
CA THR A 495 -3.82 18.40 20.62
C THR A 495 -5.21 18.69 21.21
N LYS A 496 -5.80 19.86 20.90
CA LYS A 496 -7.18 20.19 21.36
C LYS A 496 -8.16 19.13 20.85
N GLY A 497 -8.76 18.39 21.78
CA GLY A 497 -9.74 17.33 21.50
C GLY A 497 -9.17 15.92 21.34
N LYS A 498 -7.84 15.73 21.27
CA LYS A 498 -7.21 14.41 21.11
C LYS A 498 -6.39 14.01 22.33
N LYS A 499 -6.69 12.84 22.89
CA LYS A 499 -6.00 12.28 24.05
C LYS A 499 -5.66 10.81 23.79
N ILE A 500 -4.49 10.38 24.26
CA ILE A 500 -4.03 9.00 24.13
C ILE A 500 -3.55 8.47 25.48
N GLU A 501 -3.67 7.16 25.69
CA GLU A 501 -3.07 6.51 26.86
C GLU A 501 -1.59 6.26 26.66
N VAL A 502 -0.79 6.60 27.66
CA VAL A 502 0.66 6.45 27.66
C VAL A 502 1.15 5.90 28.99
N ALA A 503 2.30 5.23 28.93
CA ALA A 503 3.06 4.84 30.11
C ALA A 503 4.14 5.89 30.35
N ILE A 504 4.14 6.51 31.53
CA ILE A 504 5.22 7.42 31.95
C ILE A 504 6.18 6.62 32.80
N LYS A 505 7.36 6.33 32.28
CA LYS A 505 8.46 5.71 33.01
C LYS A 505 9.37 6.81 33.54
N MET A 506 9.28 7.08 34.83
CA MET A 506 10.02 8.12 35.53
C MET A 506 11.26 7.55 36.21
N LEU A 507 12.41 8.19 36.04
CA LEU A 507 13.59 7.93 36.88
C LEU A 507 13.36 8.54 38.26
N LYS A 508 13.52 7.76 39.34
CA LYS A 508 13.32 8.30 40.68
C LYS A 508 14.41 9.30 41.04
N GLN A 509 14.05 10.30 41.84
CA GLN A 509 14.97 11.35 42.28
C GLN A 509 16.17 10.77 43.04
N GLU A 510 15.92 9.81 43.94
CA GLU A 510 16.97 9.10 44.70
C GLU A 510 17.96 8.30 43.83
N SER A 511 17.60 8.04 42.57
CA SER A 511 18.38 7.26 41.61
C SER A 511 18.99 8.11 40.51
N SER A 512 18.71 9.42 40.48
CA SER A 512 19.09 10.30 39.36
C SER A 512 20.61 10.45 39.24
N ASP A 513 21.32 10.67 40.34
CA ASP A 513 22.76 10.93 40.33
C ASP A 513 23.57 9.75 39.76
N GLN A 514 23.09 8.52 39.98
CA GLN A 514 23.77 7.31 39.54
C GLN A 514 23.36 6.87 38.12
N TYR A 515 22.08 7.02 37.76
CA TYR A 515 21.51 6.33 36.59
C TYR A 515 21.02 7.25 35.47
N LEU A 516 21.10 8.57 35.62
CA LEU A 516 20.61 9.50 34.62
C LEU A 516 21.26 9.31 33.24
N LYS A 517 22.58 9.11 33.21
CA LYS A 517 23.32 8.91 31.95
C LYS A 517 22.83 7.67 31.20
N ASP A 518 22.68 6.56 31.90
CA ASP A 518 22.22 5.29 31.32
C ASP A 518 20.77 5.39 30.86
N PHE A 519 19.92 6.06 31.64
CA PHE A 519 18.53 6.31 31.30
C PHE A 519 18.37 7.13 30.02
N LEU A 520 19.19 8.17 29.83
CA LEU A 520 19.19 8.98 28.61
C LEU A 520 19.83 8.25 27.43
N THR A 521 20.88 7.46 27.67
CA THR A 521 21.51 6.63 26.63
C THR A 521 20.52 5.62 26.08
N LEU A 522 19.77 4.96 26.96
CA LEU A 522 18.68 4.06 26.61
C LEU A 522 17.60 4.76 25.80
N ALA A 523 17.19 5.98 26.21
CA ALA A 523 16.21 6.77 25.47
C ALA A 523 16.70 7.07 24.04
N GLY A 524 17.98 7.41 23.88
CA GLY A 524 18.60 7.66 22.57
C GLY A 524 18.64 6.43 21.67
N GLN A 525 19.00 5.26 22.21
CA GLN A 525 19.00 3.99 21.48
C GLN A 525 17.58 3.58 21.05
N TRP A 526 16.60 3.78 21.93
CA TRP A 526 15.21 3.36 21.68
C TRP A 526 14.41 4.36 20.83
N ALA A 527 14.90 5.61 20.70
CA ALA A 527 14.20 6.71 20.05
C ALA A 527 13.81 6.46 18.59
N PHE A 528 14.66 5.77 17.84
CA PHE A 528 14.53 5.66 16.39
C PHE A 528 14.08 4.28 15.92
N LEU A 529 13.69 3.41 16.85
CA LEU A 529 13.23 2.06 16.52
C LEU A 529 11.78 2.09 16.04
N GLN A 530 11.56 1.68 14.79
CA GLN A 530 10.25 1.70 14.13
C GLN A 530 9.80 0.29 13.74
N SER A 531 9.34 -0.47 14.72
CA SER A 531 8.76 -1.80 14.52
C SER A 531 7.41 -1.93 15.21
N SER A 532 6.45 -2.58 14.55
CA SER A 532 5.17 -2.96 15.16
C SER A 532 5.33 -3.96 16.32
N ALA A 533 6.48 -4.64 16.41
CA ALA A 533 6.81 -5.58 17.47
C ALA A 533 7.56 -4.94 18.65
N LEU A 534 7.87 -3.63 18.60
CA LEU A 534 8.53 -2.88 19.68
C LEU A 534 7.58 -1.87 20.31
N VAL A 535 7.73 -1.64 21.62
CA VAL A 535 7.00 -0.57 22.33
C VAL A 535 7.55 0.78 21.91
N LYS A 536 6.68 1.65 21.39
CA LYS A 536 7.09 2.96 20.88
C LYS A 536 7.47 3.93 22.00
N LEU A 537 8.57 4.67 21.80
CA LEU A 537 8.92 5.85 22.59
C LEU A 537 8.37 7.11 21.93
N TYR A 538 7.40 7.76 22.58
CA TYR A 538 6.78 8.98 22.09
C TYR A 538 7.60 10.23 22.39
N GLY A 539 8.37 10.22 23.47
CA GLY A 539 9.10 11.41 23.90
C GLY A 539 9.65 11.33 25.30
N ILE A 540 10.28 12.43 25.70
CA ILE A 540 10.80 12.67 27.04
C ILE A 540 10.02 13.84 27.64
N ALA A 541 9.61 13.70 28.89
CA ALA A 541 8.97 14.77 29.65
C ALA A 541 9.87 15.21 30.81
N PHE A 542 10.03 16.52 30.95
CA PHE A 542 10.78 17.14 32.03
C PHE A 542 9.79 17.66 33.08
N THR A 543 9.81 17.04 34.26
CA THR A 543 9.11 17.52 35.47
C THR A 543 10.16 17.86 36.55
N SER A 544 9.90 17.53 37.82
CA SER A 544 10.95 17.44 38.84
C SER A 544 11.89 16.24 38.60
N ASN A 545 11.44 15.22 37.86
CA ASN A 545 12.23 14.07 37.41
C ASN A 545 12.13 13.88 35.88
N ILE A 546 13.13 13.23 35.28
CA ILE A 546 13.14 12.89 33.85
C ILE A 546 12.30 11.64 33.61
N SER A 547 11.44 11.68 32.59
CA SER A 547 10.51 10.59 32.29
C SER A 547 10.45 10.27 30.79
N LEU A 548 10.38 8.98 30.47
CA LEU A 548 10.05 8.49 29.12
C LEU A 548 8.55 8.32 28.99
N VAL A 549 8.00 8.77 27.87
CA VAL A 549 6.58 8.61 27.53
C VAL A 549 6.47 7.51 26.47
N LEU A 550 5.93 6.36 26.85
CA LEU A 550 5.90 5.13 26.07
C LEU A 550 4.45 4.75 25.69
N GLU A 551 4.31 3.88 24.70
CA GLU A 551 3.06 3.19 24.39
C GLU A 551 2.55 2.38 25.59
N TYR A 552 1.25 2.46 25.86
CA TYR A 552 0.60 1.78 26.99
C TYR A 552 -0.31 0.66 26.52
N PHE A 553 -0.23 -0.50 27.18
CA PHE A 553 -1.06 -1.66 26.87
C PHE A 553 -1.87 -2.10 28.09
N ARG A 554 -3.19 -2.24 27.90
CA ARG A 554 -4.13 -2.58 28.97
C ARG A 554 -4.01 -4.02 29.45
N LEU A 555 -3.67 -4.95 28.55
CA LEU A 555 -3.52 -6.37 28.87
C LEU A 555 -2.23 -6.65 29.65
N GLY A 556 -1.27 -5.71 29.61
CA GLY A 556 -0.11 -5.69 30.49
C GLY A 556 0.99 -6.70 30.09
N PRO A 557 1.93 -6.99 31.01
CA PRO A 557 3.06 -7.88 30.76
C PRO A 557 2.64 -9.33 30.48
N LEU A 558 3.34 -9.99 29.55
CA LEU A 558 3.01 -11.33 29.07
C LEU A 558 3.09 -12.38 30.18
N ASP A 559 4.05 -12.28 31.10
CA ASP A 559 4.16 -13.21 32.23
C ASP A 559 2.88 -13.24 33.09
N GLN A 560 2.37 -12.07 33.47
CA GLN A 560 1.12 -11.96 34.21
C GLN A 560 -0.09 -12.35 33.36
N TYR A 561 -0.06 -12.04 32.06
CA TYR A 561 -1.14 -12.37 31.15
C TYR A 561 -1.31 -13.88 30.98
N LEU A 562 -0.20 -14.61 30.74
CA LEU A 562 -0.20 -16.06 30.61
C LEU A 562 -0.68 -16.76 31.89
N LEU A 563 -0.29 -16.25 33.06
CA LEU A 563 -0.76 -16.79 34.34
C LEU A 563 -2.27 -16.64 34.52
N ARG A 564 -2.83 -15.49 34.16
CA ARG A 564 -4.27 -15.21 34.32
C ARG A 564 -5.13 -15.92 33.28
N ASN A 565 -4.61 -16.13 32.08
CA ASN A 565 -5.38 -16.60 30.93
C ASN A 565 -5.01 -18.04 30.50
N ARG A 566 -4.33 -18.81 31.36
CA ARG A 566 -3.84 -20.17 31.05
C ARG A 566 -4.91 -21.08 30.43
N GLY A 567 -6.17 -20.96 30.85
CA GLY A 567 -7.27 -21.78 30.36
C GLY A 567 -7.76 -21.46 28.94
N ILE A 568 -7.42 -20.28 28.40
CA ILE A 568 -7.83 -19.84 27.06
C ILE A 568 -6.67 -19.76 26.07
N MET A 569 -5.41 -19.88 26.54
CA MET A 569 -4.23 -19.85 25.67
C MET A 569 -4.19 -21.08 24.77
N LYS A 570 -4.04 -20.86 23.47
CA LYS A 570 -3.79 -21.87 22.46
C LYS A 570 -2.30 -21.94 22.15
N THR A 571 -1.85 -23.07 21.61
CA THR A 571 -0.47 -23.21 21.12
C THR A 571 -0.13 -22.17 20.05
N VAL A 572 -1.09 -21.82 19.19
CA VAL A 572 -0.90 -20.81 18.14
C VAL A 572 -0.58 -19.43 18.73
N ASP A 573 -1.22 -19.04 19.83
CA ASP A 573 -0.94 -17.77 20.50
C ASP A 573 0.52 -17.72 20.99
N LEU A 574 1.02 -18.82 21.57
CA LEU A 574 2.43 -18.89 22.02
C LEU A 574 3.41 -18.79 20.85
N ILE A 575 3.06 -19.36 19.69
CA ILE A 575 3.84 -19.24 18.45
C ILE A 575 3.80 -17.79 17.94
N GLU A 576 2.66 -17.12 17.98
CA GLU A 576 2.54 -15.71 17.59
C GLU A 576 3.32 -14.79 18.52
N ALA A 577 3.32 -15.05 19.83
CA ALA A 577 4.17 -14.34 20.78
C ALA A 577 5.66 -14.51 20.47
N ALA A 578 6.08 -15.73 20.13
CA ALA A 578 7.45 -16.02 19.71
C ALA A 578 7.80 -15.33 18.37
N SER A 579 6.89 -15.33 17.40
CA SER A 579 7.05 -14.64 16.11
C SER A 579 7.22 -13.13 16.27
N ASN A 580 6.39 -12.52 17.12
CA ASN A 580 6.51 -11.09 17.45
C ASN A 580 7.85 -10.79 18.12
N LEU A 581 8.28 -11.61 19.08
CA LEU A 581 9.60 -11.47 19.69
C LEU A 581 10.73 -11.62 18.66
N ALA A 582 10.67 -12.61 17.78
CA ALA A 582 11.66 -12.80 16.72
C ALA A 582 11.71 -11.59 15.78
N THR A 583 10.56 -11.02 15.41
CA THR A 583 10.46 -9.79 14.62
C THR A 583 11.08 -8.60 15.33
N ALA A 584 10.85 -8.46 16.64
CA ALA A 584 11.48 -7.42 17.45
C ALA A 584 13.00 -7.57 17.49
N LEU A 585 13.51 -8.79 17.68
CA LEU A 585 14.94 -9.07 17.73
C LEU A 585 15.62 -8.88 16.38
N TRP A 586 14.95 -9.26 15.29
CA TRP A 586 15.41 -8.99 13.93
C TRP A 586 15.59 -7.49 13.70
N HIS A 587 14.57 -6.70 14.05
CA HIS A 587 14.64 -5.24 13.90
C HIS A 587 15.74 -4.62 14.78
N LEU A 588 15.95 -5.13 15.99
CA LEU A 588 17.06 -4.66 16.84
C LEU A 588 18.42 -4.98 16.22
N ALA A 589 18.58 -6.16 15.63
CA ALA A 589 19.81 -6.55 14.94
C ALA A 589 20.10 -5.69 13.70
N GLU A 590 19.07 -5.35 12.90
CA GLU A 590 19.20 -4.43 11.75
C GLU A 590 19.66 -3.03 12.16
N ASN A 591 19.41 -2.63 13.41
CA ASN A 591 19.82 -1.35 13.98
C ASN A 591 21.06 -1.49 14.89
N GLU A 592 21.76 -2.63 14.86
CA GLU A 592 22.97 -2.90 15.65
C GLU A 592 22.77 -2.74 17.17
N LEU A 593 21.56 -3.01 17.67
CA LEU A 593 21.21 -2.92 19.09
C LEU A 593 21.03 -4.29 19.73
N VAL A 594 21.65 -4.47 20.90
CA VAL A 594 21.45 -5.64 21.75
C VAL A 594 20.53 -5.26 22.91
N HIS A 595 19.41 -5.97 23.05
CA HIS A 595 18.46 -5.68 24.13
C HIS A 595 19.02 -6.00 25.52
N GLY A 596 19.73 -7.12 25.69
CA GLY A 596 20.40 -7.49 26.95
C GLY A 596 19.49 -7.83 28.14
N ASN A 597 18.16 -7.86 27.99
CA ASN A 597 17.23 -8.15 29.10
C ASN A 597 15.86 -8.64 28.60
N ILE A 598 15.85 -9.74 27.84
CA ILE A 598 14.62 -10.30 27.26
C ILE A 598 13.98 -11.26 28.25
N ARG A 599 12.74 -10.98 28.66
CA ARG A 599 11.91 -11.83 29.55
C ARG A 599 10.44 -11.65 29.22
N CYS A 600 9.58 -12.59 29.60
CA CYS A 600 8.13 -12.45 29.41
C CYS A 600 7.56 -11.16 30.04
N ARG A 601 8.10 -10.69 31.17
CA ARG A 601 7.69 -9.41 31.78
C ARG A 601 8.04 -8.16 30.96
N LYS A 602 8.92 -8.29 29.98
CA LYS A 602 9.33 -7.23 29.04
C LYS A 602 8.53 -7.27 27.75
N LEU A 603 7.75 -8.32 27.52
CA LEU A 603 6.76 -8.39 26.46
C LEU A 603 5.43 -7.85 27.00
N LEU A 604 4.84 -6.88 26.31
CA LEU A 604 3.54 -6.30 26.64
C LEU A 604 2.49 -6.83 25.66
N VAL A 605 1.40 -7.39 26.19
CA VAL A 605 0.31 -7.92 25.38
C VAL A 605 -0.49 -6.76 24.81
N SER A 606 -0.46 -6.63 23.49
CA SER A 606 -1.15 -5.58 22.74
C SER A 606 -2.57 -5.98 22.39
N ALA A 607 -2.77 -7.21 21.93
CA ALA A 607 -4.08 -7.75 21.55
C ALA A 607 -4.14 -9.25 21.81
N HIS A 608 -5.33 -9.74 22.14
CA HIS A 608 -5.67 -11.16 22.15
C HIS A 608 -7.15 -11.29 21.77
N ASP A 609 -7.40 -11.82 20.58
CA ASP A 609 -8.73 -12.11 20.04
C ASP A 609 -8.78 -13.53 19.45
N GLU A 610 -9.89 -13.92 18.82
CA GLU A 610 -10.08 -15.27 18.29
C GLU A 610 -9.04 -15.70 17.23
N ASN A 611 -8.45 -14.73 16.53
CA ASN A 611 -7.59 -14.91 15.36
C ASN A 611 -6.20 -14.30 15.50
N SER A 612 -5.89 -13.61 16.61
CA SER A 612 -4.59 -12.97 16.82
C SER A 612 -4.18 -12.82 18.28
N PHE A 613 -2.89 -13.00 18.53
CA PHE A 613 -2.20 -12.75 19.80
C PHE A 613 -0.93 -11.92 19.55
N ILE A 614 -0.99 -10.64 19.89
CA ILE A 614 0.07 -9.68 19.60
C ILE A 614 0.77 -9.26 20.88
N VAL A 615 2.10 -9.42 20.91
CA VAL A 615 2.96 -8.93 21.99
C VAL A 615 4.02 -7.99 21.43
N LYS A 616 4.44 -7.00 22.23
CA LYS A 616 5.51 -6.07 21.86
C LYS A 616 6.61 -6.05 22.90
N LEU A 617 7.86 -6.01 22.45
CA LEU A 617 9.04 -5.94 23.31
C LEU A 617 9.28 -4.50 23.78
N SER A 618 9.27 -4.30 25.10
CA SER A 618 9.57 -3.04 25.77
C SER A 618 11.05 -2.86 26.05
N ASP A 619 11.49 -1.63 26.30
CA ASP A 619 12.88 -1.30 26.56
C ASP A 619 13.53 -2.16 27.70
N PRO A 620 14.84 -2.42 27.63
CA PRO A 620 15.55 -3.20 28.65
C PRO A 620 15.52 -2.60 30.06
N GLY A 621 15.24 -1.30 30.18
CA GLY A 621 15.38 -0.54 31.42
C GLY A 621 16.84 -0.26 31.74
N VAL A 622 17.06 0.49 32.82
CA VAL A 622 18.39 0.67 33.40
C VAL A 622 18.74 -0.63 34.12
N PHE A 623 19.42 -1.52 33.40
CA PHE A 623 19.84 -2.82 33.91
C PHE A 623 21.32 -2.75 34.27
N THR A 624 21.66 -3.02 35.53
CA THR A 624 23.01 -2.80 36.06
C THR A 624 23.82 -4.10 36.17
N THR A 625 23.20 -5.21 36.60
CA THR A 625 23.85 -6.54 36.72
C THR A 625 22.82 -7.68 36.78
N TYR A 626 23.20 -8.88 36.32
CA TYR A 626 22.45 -10.11 36.58
C TYR A 626 22.66 -10.56 38.03
N THR A 627 21.58 -10.90 38.72
CA THR A 627 21.62 -11.56 40.03
C THR A 627 21.58 -13.08 39.85
N PRO A 628 21.98 -13.87 40.86
CA PRO A 628 21.82 -15.33 40.81
C PRO A 628 20.37 -15.79 40.58
N ALA A 629 19.38 -14.99 41.01
CA ALA A 629 17.96 -15.24 40.75
C ALA A 629 17.55 -15.02 39.29
N ASP A 630 18.42 -14.42 38.47
CA ASP A 630 18.22 -14.22 37.05
C ASP A 630 18.78 -15.37 36.19
N ILE A 631 19.51 -16.31 36.80
CA ILE A 631 20.03 -17.52 36.17
C ILE A 631 19.05 -18.65 36.50
N HIS A 632 18.23 -19.07 35.53
CA HIS A 632 17.48 -20.31 35.65
C HIS A 632 18.45 -21.48 35.51
N ASN A 633 18.91 -22.02 36.64
CA ASN A 633 19.79 -23.19 36.71
C ASN A 633 19.02 -24.54 36.59
N ASP A 634 17.98 -24.61 35.75
CA ASP A 634 17.30 -25.87 35.44
C ASP A 634 17.11 -25.97 33.92
N CYS A 635 18.13 -26.47 33.24
CA CYS A 635 18.03 -27.13 31.94
C CYS A 635 18.38 -28.60 32.12
#